data_AF-E1ZEE2-F1
#
_entry.id   AF-E1ZEE2-F1
#
_cell.length_a   1.000
_cell.length_b   1.000
_cell.length_c   1.000
_cell.angle_alpha   90.00
_cell.angle_beta   90.00
_cell.angle_gamma   90.00
#
_symmetry.space_group_name_H-M   'P 1'
#
loop_
_entity.id
_entity.type
_entity.pdbx_description
1 polymer ?
#
loop_
_entity_poly.entity_id
_entity_poly.type
_entity_poly.pdbx_seq_one_letter_code
_entity_poly.pdbx_strand_id
1 'polypeptide(L)'
;MATTCPEDDLGASQAQREAEPDGDCSEEEQPAAATESPLSNDEDALQKVRDDIEQRTAALLAQGPAYLAQRTLNDFNAEATKQQKAGELTAAVATYNALFAKARHSNVTHPELYVCHSNCAAACLQLGLFTEALQHAGRCQSLAETSLRRNCKGSSSYIKSFLRKGQALLGLGCNWEAAATLDAGLKIDPFNFDLKLALQKANEAVLRDLAEGKGLERKAIEYPEARQRISYHPYSAPLHKIKTDDMLPLKLLTPFQAENDHHIKDTYNYVTVQTDIRMPKRHLRLLEDVYFNSRFQQAIEAAAVADEDKDCRVLNLGSGAGLHAMMALRAGAHHVTAVERWLYLALASKECLAANKFPEERHRVVYKRPTDLKLKEDVPVCCNLLVANIFDEGLLTSGIVPAARHALGSLLTSDAILLPASATVYMQAVELRTGEVRGRFNAVMFWYKLHLFGDVYLSTGPEAVEAGLRCLQPALQYIAGELPVEEGLVLPVMASHNTVRLRFDVESADYLNLHKPDASFPHAHFSMLADEERCQAYQRAIRRVVKQRQQQDGEAHVLDIGCGTGILSLLAAKAGQWAASANKLSRRVSVVHRDSGLLQRGREVRPLGVNVVVADVFDAGLLGDSFAYMLDLAKRKVVQPGAAVVPSAATLYCMGIEALTGTVVGFNMTPMNTYRWDANYEAVDLADVPHRRLTKPVKVFEHFFDGERKGRSRESMLKLEVVEEGVLNAVVFWFDLHLDDCETLTSAPEGIGEGGVLLSECGEGGNGDSCSTDVPPAAADPGAAMDAAEKLGEAPAAAASPTSVCQQEELPGSASSGGQPSPVAEAAAAADDTTCEGGGEAGDAADDYVPAGSFAGARAGYVFRLGELGLGYYLDGKGTAAQEAAGQVAAADSRADQRPQGLAAAAPEKPSPEGEPAAAATTTAPAPAPAAALDLAAAASAARPAVQLPPSRGPRHHWGQALQYLERAVGVQPGRKVALLAHREGGKVRFGLRQGVGEYVGRPPWKIEWGGGSSVENPHFQRVHYCQLLVSDFLQRVRCRRFPPIEKDMRMVLAHCGSLLLDPAAVQEVCHELVVMEKIQMEPEFSPAASLEALTKRPLRLH
;
A
#
# COMPACT_ATOMS: atom_id res chain seq x y z
N MET A 1 18.25 33.45 54.67
CA MET A 1 18.10 34.19 55.95
C MET A 1 17.50 33.22 56.97
N ALA A 2 17.79 33.38 58.27
CA ALA A 2 17.09 32.65 59.35
C ALA A 2 15.65 33.18 59.52
N THR A 3 14.71 32.66 60.32
CA THR A 3 14.70 31.91 61.63
C THR A 3 13.43 31.01 61.70
N THR A 4 13.21 29.98 62.55
CA THR A 4 13.95 29.20 63.59
C THR A 4 13.11 27.95 63.94
N CYS A 5 13.62 27.02 64.76
CA CYS A 5 12.79 26.01 65.48
C CYS A 5 12.15 26.63 66.76
N PRO A 6 11.35 25.87 67.54
CA PRO A 6 11.93 25.09 68.64
C PRO A 6 11.40 23.64 68.74
N GLU A 7 11.74 22.95 69.84
CA GLU A 7 11.72 21.49 70.04
C GLU A 7 10.63 21.03 71.06
N ASP A 8 10.88 19.92 71.76
CA ASP A 8 10.21 19.36 72.96
C ASP A 8 8.90 18.54 72.80
N ASP A 9 8.69 17.40 73.47
CA ASP A 9 9.65 16.40 74.01
C ASP A 9 9.00 15.02 74.29
N LEU A 10 9.84 14.01 74.56
CA LEU A 10 9.65 12.74 75.33
C LEU A 10 8.26 12.07 75.52
N GLY A 11 8.21 10.73 75.31
CA GLY A 11 7.19 9.86 75.93
C GLY A 11 7.21 8.38 75.48
N ALA A 12 7.63 7.46 76.35
CA ALA A 12 7.69 6.02 76.04
C ALA A 12 6.92 5.14 77.05
N SER A 13 6.37 4.00 76.61
CA SER A 13 6.01 2.87 77.48
C SER A 13 5.85 1.55 76.68
N GLN A 14 5.84 0.41 77.38
CA GLN A 14 5.75 -0.94 76.83
C GLN A 14 4.54 -1.71 77.42
N ALA A 15 3.90 -2.57 76.64
CA ALA A 15 3.12 -3.75 77.06
C ALA A 15 2.93 -4.63 75.80
N GLN A 16 3.39 -5.89 75.75
CA GLN A 16 2.65 -7.12 76.11
C GLN A 16 1.34 -7.30 75.31
N ARG A 17 0.93 -8.47 74.78
CA ARG A 17 1.40 -9.86 74.55
C ARG A 17 0.12 -10.72 74.68
N GLU A 18 0.14 -11.92 74.07
CA GLU A 18 -0.86 -13.01 74.30
C GLU A 18 -2.30 -12.72 73.79
N ALA A 19 -3.04 -13.68 73.21
CA ALA A 19 -2.70 -15.04 72.75
C ALA A 19 -3.67 -15.51 71.63
N GLU A 20 -3.32 -16.61 70.95
CA GLU A 20 -4.25 -17.40 70.11
C GLU A 20 -5.21 -18.24 70.98
N PRO A 21 -6.23 -18.86 70.37
CA PRO A 21 -6.25 -20.33 70.43
C PRO A 21 -6.65 -21.04 69.12
N ASP A 22 -6.24 -22.30 69.01
CA ASP A 22 -6.56 -23.25 67.94
C ASP A 22 -8.07 -23.63 67.84
N GLY A 23 -8.49 -24.20 66.70
CA GLY A 23 -9.89 -24.57 66.42
C GLY A 23 -10.07 -25.56 65.25
N ASP A 24 -9.69 -26.81 65.49
CA ASP A 24 -9.48 -27.96 64.60
C ASP A 24 -10.50 -28.32 63.46
N CYS A 25 -9.98 -29.12 62.53
CA CYS A 25 -10.43 -29.74 61.28
C CYS A 25 -11.90 -30.08 60.89
N SER A 26 -12.08 -30.07 59.54
CA SER A 26 -12.71 -31.09 58.65
C SER A 26 -14.23 -31.33 58.57
N GLU A 27 -14.74 -31.32 57.34
CA GLU A 27 -15.54 -32.42 56.73
C GLU A 27 -15.42 -32.41 55.19
N GLU A 28 -15.73 -33.51 54.50
CA GLU A 28 -15.60 -33.67 53.03
C GLU A 28 -16.95 -33.57 52.30
N GLU A 29 -16.99 -33.07 51.05
CA GLU A 29 -18.07 -33.43 50.12
C GLU A 29 -17.63 -33.41 48.63
N GLN A 30 -18.44 -34.02 47.76
CA GLN A 30 -18.04 -34.55 46.44
C GLN A 30 -18.46 -33.66 45.24
N PRO A 31 -17.83 -33.82 44.04
CA PRO A 31 -18.05 -32.90 42.91
C PRO A 31 -19.43 -33.06 42.25
N ALA A 32 -20.10 -31.93 42.01
CA ALA A 32 -21.40 -31.85 41.33
C ALA A 32 -21.27 -31.39 39.86
N ALA A 33 -22.33 -31.65 39.09
CA ALA A 33 -22.35 -31.53 37.62
C ALA A 33 -22.23 -30.09 37.08
N ALA A 34 -21.87 -29.99 35.78
CA ALA A 34 -21.73 -28.72 35.08
C ALA A 34 -23.05 -27.93 35.02
N THR A 35 -23.02 -26.71 35.57
CA THR A 35 -24.09 -25.71 35.46
C THR A 35 -23.84 -24.75 34.30
N GLU A 36 -24.91 -24.18 33.75
CA GLU A 36 -24.87 -23.17 32.69
C GLU A 36 -24.14 -21.88 33.13
N SER A 37 -23.68 -21.08 32.17
CA SER A 37 -22.87 -19.89 32.45
C SER A 37 -23.69 -18.79 33.17
N PRO A 38 -23.17 -18.14 34.23
CA PRO A 38 -23.93 -17.16 35.01
C PRO A 38 -24.45 -15.94 34.23
N LEU A 39 -23.82 -15.61 33.10
CA LEU A 39 -24.05 -14.36 32.35
C LEU A 39 -25.37 -14.30 31.57
N SER A 40 -26.01 -15.43 31.26
CA SER A 40 -27.26 -15.42 30.48
C SER A 40 -28.44 -14.88 31.29
N ASN A 41 -28.54 -15.25 32.57
CA ASN A 41 -29.70 -14.93 33.41
C ASN A 41 -29.84 -13.42 33.73
N ASP A 42 -28.73 -12.67 33.79
CA ASP A 42 -28.75 -11.24 34.12
C ASP A 42 -29.22 -10.37 32.95
N GLU A 43 -28.77 -10.59 31.71
CA GLU A 43 -29.31 -9.85 30.55
C GLU A 43 -30.77 -10.21 30.29
N ASP A 44 -31.17 -11.46 30.51
CA ASP A 44 -32.56 -11.89 30.40
C ASP A 44 -33.44 -11.20 31.46
N ALA A 45 -32.90 -10.81 32.61
CA ALA A 45 -33.58 -9.99 33.61
C ALA A 45 -33.60 -8.50 33.22
N LEU A 46 -32.47 -7.95 32.75
CA LEU A 46 -32.36 -6.56 32.30
C LEU A 46 -33.26 -6.26 31.09
N GLN A 47 -33.43 -7.21 30.15
CA GLN A 47 -34.33 -7.05 29.02
C GLN A 47 -35.78 -6.90 29.47
N LYS A 48 -36.24 -7.70 30.45
CA LYS A 48 -37.59 -7.58 31.03
C LYS A 48 -37.80 -6.21 31.70
N VAL A 49 -36.75 -5.58 32.22
CA VAL A 49 -36.76 -4.20 32.74
C VAL A 49 -36.85 -3.17 31.60
N ARG A 50 -36.13 -3.36 30.49
CA ARG A 50 -36.25 -2.53 29.28
C ARG A 50 -37.67 -2.60 28.70
N ASP A 51 -38.24 -3.79 28.57
CA ASP A 51 -39.60 -4.02 28.05
C ASP A 51 -40.69 -3.31 28.90
N ASP A 52 -40.59 -3.37 30.23
CA ASP A 52 -41.50 -2.68 31.16
C ASP A 52 -41.38 -1.15 31.04
N ILE A 53 -40.16 -0.62 30.84
CA ILE A 53 -39.91 0.80 30.59
C ILE A 53 -40.52 1.24 29.25
N GLU A 54 -40.34 0.46 28.18
CA GLU A 54 -40.92 0.76 26.87
C GLU A 54 -42.45 0.72 26.91
N GLN A 55 -43.04 -0.33 27.50
CA GLN A 55 -44.50 -0.46 27.63
C GLN A 55 -45.11 0.72 28.41
N ARG A 56 -44.48 1.14 29.51
CA ARG A 56 -44.90 2.34 30.28
C ARG A 56 -44.71 3.63 29.50
N THR A 57 -43.61 3.76 28.75
CA THR A 57 -43.35 4.93 27.90
C THR A 57 -44.42 5.06 26.82
N ALA A 58 -44.74 3.96 26.13
CA ALA A 58 -45.81 3.88 25.15
C ALA A 58 -47.18 4.21 25.77
N ALA A 59 -47.50 3.69 26.96
CA ALA A 59 -48.75 3.99 27.66
C ALA A 59 -48.88 5.46 28.12
N LEU A 60 -47.77 6.16 28.38
CA LEU A 60 -47.76 7.60 28.65
C LEU A 60 -47.97 8.44 27.37
N LEU A 61 -47.37 8.03 26.26
CA LEU A 61 -47.50 8.72 24.97
C LEU A 61 -48.87 8.47 24.31
N ALA A 62 -49.46 7.28 24.48
CA ALA A 62 -50.76 6.89 23.96
C ALA A 62 -51.95 7.69 24.53
N GLN A 63 -51.75 8.42 25.64
CA GLN A 63 -52.72 9.38 26.18
C GLN A 63 -52.90 10.63 25.29
N GLY A 64 -52.05 10.78 24.27
CA GLY A 64 -52.28 11.62 23.11
C GLY A 64 -51.86 13.09 23.28
N PRO A 65 -51.96 13.89 22.20
CA PRO A 65 -51.41 15.25 22.16
C PRO A 65 -52.00 16.18 23.23
N ALA A 66 -53.27 16.00 23.61
CA ALA A 66 -53.92 16.81 24.64
C ALA A 66 -53.32 16.58 26.05
N TYR A 67 -53.08 15.32 26.42
CA TYR A 67 -52.42 14.98 27.68
C TYR A 67 -50.99 15.53 27.74
N LEU A 68 -50.23 15.32 26.66
CA LEU A 68 -48.87 15.83 26.56
C LEU A 68 -48.85 17.37 26.59
N ALA A 69 -49.78 18.05 25.92
CA ALA A 69 -49.85 19.52 25.90
C ALA A 69 -50.08 20.13 27.29
N GLN A 70 -50.97 19.55 28.10
CA GLN A 70 -51.38 20.11 29.40
C GLN A 70 -50.28 20.10 30.48
N ARG A 71 -49.28 19.21 30.39
CA ARG A 71 -48.18 19.11 31.37
C ARG A 71 -46.92 19.84 30.88
N THR A 72 -46.33 20.71 31.71
CA THR A 72 -45.01 21.29 31.41
C THR A 72 -43.89 20.26 31.58
N LEU A 73 -42.70 20.53 31.05
CA LEU A 73 -41.53 19.66 31.26
C LEU A 73 -41.12 19.59 32.74
N ASN A 74 -41.44 20.62 33.54
CA ASN A 74 -41.26 20.61 34.99
C ASN A 74 -42.25 19.65 35.67
N ASP A 75 -43.50 19.56 35.20
CA ASP A 75 -44.51 18.63 35.74
C ASP A 75 -44.16 17.17 35.43
N PHE A 76 -43.48 16.89 34.31
CA PHE A 76 -42.90 15.57 34.05
C PHE A 76 -41.68 15.30 34.94
N ASN A 77 -40.73 16.24 35.06
CA ASN A 77 -39.53 16.06 35.88
C ASN A 77 -39.86 15.89 37.37
N ALA A 78 -40.83 16.64 37.89
CA ALA A 78 -41.29 16.54 39.27
C ALA A 78 -41.92 15.17 39.56
N GLU A 79 -42.75 14.65 38.65
CA GLU A 79 -43.39 13.34 38.79
C GLU A 79 -42.37 12.19 38.65
N ALA A 80 -41.45 12.25 37.68
CA ALA A 80 -40.37 11.27 37.55
C ALA A 80 -39.45 11.27 38.79
N THR A 81 -39.11 12.46 39.32
CA THR A 81 -38.33 12.60 40.57
C THR A 81 -39.10 12.05 41.78
N LYS A 82 -40.43 12.14 41.80
CA LYS A 82 -41.30 11.59 42.85
C LYS A 82 -41.35 10.05 42.78
N GLN A 83 -41.53 9.48 41.59
CA GLN A 83 -41.49 8.04 41.34
C GLN A 83 -40.12 7.45 41.71
N GLN A 84 -39.03 8.10 41.31
CA GLN A 84 -37.66 7.71 41.68
C GLN A 84 -37.44 7.70 43.19
N LYS A 85 -38.00 8.68 43.92
CA LYS A 85 -37.96 8.72 45.40
C LYS A 85 -38.88 7.68 46.08
N ALA A 86 -39.89 7.18 45.39
CA ALA A 86 -40.75 6.09 45.85
C ALA A 86 -40.17 4.69 45.57
N GLY A 87 -39.06 4.59 44.82
CA GLY A 87 -38.48 3.32 44.36
C GLY A 87 -39.09 2.79 43.05
N GLU A 88 -40.02 3.51 42.43
CA GLU A 88 -40.67 3.14 41.16
C GLU A 88 -39.77 3.48 39.96
N LEU A 89 -38.59 2.84 39.89
CA LEU A 89 -37.52 3.24 38.98
C LEU A 89 -37.89 3.09 37.49
N THR A 90 -38.58 2.01 37.09
CA THR A 90 -39.00 1.83 35.69
C THR A 90 -40.07 2.85 35.27
N ALA A 91 -41.00 3.20 36.17
CA ALA A 91 -41.96 4.28 35.96
C ALA A 91 -41.26 5.65 35.85
N ALA A 92 -40.24 5.90 36.67
CA ALA A 92 -39.46 7.13 36.63
C ALA A 92 -38.69 7.28 35.29
N VAL A 93 -38.02 6.23 34.82
CA VAL A 93 -37.35 6.23 33.50
C VAL A 93 -38.37 6.39 32.38
N ALA A 94 -39.51 5.70 32.42
CA ALA A 94 -40.57 5.86 31.42
C ALA A 94 -41.15 7.30 31.39
N THR A 95 -41.32 7.93 32.55
CA THR A 95 -41.75 9.33 32.67
C THR A 95 -40.68 10.30 32.16
N TYR A 96 -39.39 9.99 32.35
CA TYR A 96 -38.29 10.73 31.71
C TYR A 96 -38.25 10.53 30.19
N ASN A 97 -38.48 9.33 29.68
CA ASN A 97 -38.57 9.07 28.23
C ASN A 97 -39.74 9.83 27.59
N ALA A 98 -40.90 9.86 28.24
CA ALA A 98 -42.04 10.69 27.82
C ALA A 98 -41.73 12.21 27.87
N LEU A 99 -40.97 12.68 28.87
CA LEU A 99 -40.46 14.05 28.94
C LEU A 99 -39.57 14.38 27.73
N PHE A 100 -38.58 13.53 27.44
CA PHE A 100 -37.66 13.73 26.32
C PHE A 100 -38.39 13.68 24.98
N ALA A 101 -39.29 12.71 24.77
CA ALA A 101 -40.13 12.63 23.59
C ALA A 101 -41.00 13.89 23.39
N LYS A 102 -41.61 14.43 24.46
CA LYS A 102 -42.30 15.73 24.37
C LYS A 102 -41.34 16.87 24.02
N ALA A 103 -40.16 16.92 24.62
CA ALA A 103 -39.20 18.00 24.38
C ALA A 103 -38.76 18.05 22.90
N ARG A 104 -38.47 16.89 22.29
CA ARG A 104 -38.21 16.72 20.85
C ARG A 104 -39.39 17.17 20.00
N HIS A 105 -40.57 16.59 20.23
CA HIS A 105 -41.78 16.87 19.44
C HIS A 105 -42.26 18.33 19.54
N SER A 106 -41.89 19.04 20.61
CA SER A 106 -42.17 20.48 20.77
C SER A 106 -41.09 21.39 20.16
N ASN A 107 -39.92 20.84 19.81
CA ASN A 107 -38.69 21.56 19.46
C ASN A 107 -38.30 22.66 20.47
N VAL A 108 -38.32 22.33 21.77
CA VAL A 108 -38.01 23.29 22.87
C VAL A 108 -36.80 22.83 23.68
N THR A 109 -35.71 23.60 23.61
CA THR A 109 -34.55 23.43 24.50
C THR A 109 -34.84 24.01 25.89
N HIS A 110 -35.23 23.15 26.84
CA HIS A 110 -35.57 23.58 28.19
C HIS A 110 -34.32 23.98 29.01
N PRO A 111 -34.33 25.09 29.78
CA PRO A 111 -33.17 25.54 30.56
C PRO A 111 -32.60 24.53 31.56
N GLU A 112 -33.42 23.56 32.01
CA GLU A 112 -33.04 22.53 32.98
C GLU A 112 -33.03 21.11 32.40
N LEU A 113 -32.98 20.95 31.07
CA LEU A 113 -32.97 19.63 30.42
C LEU A 113 -31.78 18.76 30.86
N TYR A 114 -30.64 19.38 31.20
CA TYR A 114 -29.49 18.70 31.79
C TYR A 114 -29.79 18.08 33.16
N VAL A 115 -30.69 18.67 33.95
CA VAL A 115 -31.14 18.11 35.26
C VAL A 115 -31.96 16.85 35.04
N CYS A 116 -32.82 16.85 34.01
CA CYS A 116 -33.64 15.70 33.65
C CYS A 116 -32.76 14.51 33.22
N HIS A 117 -31.78 14.72 32.33
CA HIS A 117 -30.80 13.69 31.97
C HIS A 117 -29.93 13.25 33.16
N SER A 118 -29.55 14.18 34.05
CA SER A 118 -28.89 13.85 35.32
C SER A 118 -29.69 12.83 36.13
N ASN A 119 -30.98 13.09 36.35
CA ASN A 119 -31.82 12.25 37.21
C ASN A 119 -32.18 10.92 36.55
N CYS A 120 -32.43 10.92 35.24
CA CYS A 120 -32.65 9.68 34.48
C CYS A 120 -31.40 8.77 34.53
N ALA A 121 -30.20 9.32 34.33
CA ALA A 121 -28.96 8.55 34.49
C ALA A 121 -28.82 7.94 35.90
N ALA A 122 -29.29 8.62 36.95
CA ALA A 122 -29.31 8.04 38.30
C ALA A 122 -30.30 6.89 38.45
N ALA A 123 -31.44 6.92 37.76
CA ALA A 123 -32.42 5.83 37.78
C ALA A 123 -31.90 4.62 37.00
N CYS A 124 -31.31 4.82 35.82
CA CYS A 124 -30.70 3.75 35.03
C CYS A 124 -29.55 3.05 35.79
N LEU A 125 -28.69 3.80 36.50
CA LEU A 125 -27.64 3.22 37.36
C LEU A 125 -28.20 2.35 38.50
N GLN A 126 -29.36 2.70 39.05
CA GLN A 126 -30.03 1.93 40.11
C GLN A 126 -30.78 0.70 39.57
N LEU A 127 -30.98 0.61 38.24
CA LEU A 127 -31.59 -0.53 37.53
C LEU A 127 -30.55 -1.46 36.88
N GLY A 128 -29.24 -1.16 36.96
CA GLY A 128 -28.20 -1.89 36.22
C GLY A 128 -28.15 -1.57 34.71
N LEU A 129 -28.94 -0.61 34.24
CA LEU A 129 -29.00 -0.17 32.85
C LEU A 129 -27.83 0.77 32.54
N PHE A 130 -26.61 0.22 32.52
CA PHE A 130 -25.37 0.98 32.45
C PHE A 130 -25.16 1.70 31.11
N THR A 131 -25.57 1.10 29.99
CA THR A 131 -25.48 1.70 28.65
C THR A 131 -26.36 2.94 28.53
N GLU A 132 -27.60 2.83 29.01
CA GLU A 132 -28.62 3.87 29.04
C GLU A 132 -28.22 4.99 30.03
N ALA A 133 -27.63 4.61 31.17
CA ALA A 133 -27.03 5.54 32.12
C ALA A 133 -25.86 6.33 31.51
N LEU A 134 -24.98 5.67 30.74
CA LEU A 134 -23.85 6.30 30.06
C LEU A 134 -24.31 7.33 29.02
N GLN A 135 -25.30 6.99 28.19
CA GLN A 135 -25.91 7.91 27.22
C GLN A 135 -26.51 9.15 27.89
N HIS A 136 -27.30 8.96 28.96
CA HIS A 136 -27.90 10.06 29.70
C HIS A 136 -26.88 10.89 30.49
N ALA A 137 -25.84 10.29 31.07
CA ALA A 137 -24.75 11.00 31.70
C ALA A 137 -23.97 11.87 30.69
N GLY A 138 -23.73 11.35 29.47
CA GLY A 138 -23.14 12.09 28.36
C GLY A 138 -23.98 13.29 27.91
N ARG A 139 -25.27 13.09 27.58
CA ARG A 139 -26.17 14.19 27.21
C ARG A 139 -26.33 15.21 28.36
N CYS A 140 -26.34 14.77 29.62
CA CYS A 140 -26.26 15.66 30.78
C CYS A 140 -24.99 16.51 30.79
N GLN A 141 -23.82 15.91 30.55
CA GLN A 141 -22.52 16.60 30.54
C GLN A 141 -22.51 17.72 29.49
N SER A 142 -22.81 17.42 28.23
CA SER A 142 -22.81 18.39 27.12
C SER A 142 -23.83 19.53 27.30
N LEU A 143 -25.04 19.23 27.80
CA LEU A 143 -26.07 20.24 28.06
C LEU A 143 -25.72 21.11 29.28
N ALA A 144 -25.15 20.53 30.34
CA ALA A 144 -24.71 21.28 31.51
C ALA A 144 -23.51 22.19 31.19
N GLU A 145 -22.57 21.73 30.36
CA GLU A 145 -21.45 22.55 29.88
C GLU A 145 -21.92 23.69 28.96
N THR A 146 -22.83 23.40 28.02
CA THR A 146 -23.48 24.42 27.18
C THR A 146 -24.24 25.44 28.01
N SER A 147 -24.85 25.00 29.12
CA SER A 147 -25.50 25.89 30.09
C SER A 147 -24.46 26.75 30.83
N LEU A 148 -23.38 26.16 31.35
CA LEU A 148 -22.28 26.86 32.04
C LEU A 148 -21.62 27.95 31.17
N ARG A 149 -21.39 27.68 29.88
CA ARG A 149 -20.88 28.66 28.90
C ARG A 149 -21.84 29.83 28.66
N ARG A 150 -23.11 29.73 29.06
CA ARG A 150 -24.16 30.78 28.92
C ARG A 150 -24.55 31.43 30.24
N ASN A 151 -24.51 30.69 31.36
CA ASN A 151 -24.91 31.10 32.71
C ASN A 151 -24.29 30.15 33.76
N CYS A 152 -23.78 30.68 34.88
CA CYS A 152 -23.09 29.89 35.92
C CYS A 152 -23.96 28.84 36.68
N LYS A 153 -25.22 28.62 36.30
CA LYS A 153 -26.18 27.76 37.03
C LYS A 153 -25.92 26.25 36.91
N GLY A 154 -25.24 25.79 35.86
CA GLY A 154 -25.10 24.35 35.56
C GLY A 154 -24.15 23.54 36.47
N SER A 155 -23.37 24.19 37.33
CA SER A 155 -22.17 23.61 37.98
C SER A 155 -22.40 22.25 38.68
N SER A 156 -23.38 22.14 39.59
CA SER A 156 -23.61 20.90 40.34
C SER A 156 -23.97 19.70 39.46
N SER A 157 -24.73 19.92 38.38
CA SER A 157 -25.12 18.83 37.46
C SER A 157 -24.00 18.46 36.49
N TYR A 158 -23.12 19.41 36.16
CA TYR A 158 -21.89 19.13 35.40
C TYR A 158 -20.96 18.22 36.21
N ILE A 159 -20.66 18.52 37.47
CA ILE A 159 -19.84 17.67 38.35
C ILE A 159 -20.48 16.27 38.51
N LYS A 160 -21.79 16.21 38.76
CA LYS A 160 -22.54 14.93 38.85
C LYS A 160 -22.58 14.12 37.55
N SER A 161 -22.30 14.72 36.39
CA SER A 161 -22.21 13.98 35.13
C SER A 161 -20.96 13.09 35.07
N PHE A 162 -19.80 13.58 35.54
CA PHE A 162 -18.58 12.78 35.65
C PHE A 162 -18.76 11.58 36.59
N LEU A 163 -19.40 11.79 37.74
CA LEU A 163 -19.68 10.71 38.71
C LEU A 163 -20.52 9.60 38.07
N ARG A 164 -21.65 9.95 37.47
CA ARG A 164 -22.57 8.97 36.87
C ARG A 164 -21.98 8.30 35.62
N LYS A 165 -21.21 9.05 34.82
CA LYS A 165 -20.50 8.52 33.65
C LYS A 165 -19.44 7.49 34.07
N GLY A 166 -18.64 7.80 35.11
CA GLY A 166 -17.68 6.85 35.67
C GLY A 166 -18.34 5.61 36.29
N GLN A 167 -19.44 5.78 37.03
CA GLN A 167 -20.22 4.67 37.57
C GLN A 167 -20.81 3.76 36.48
N ALA A 168 -21.29 4.33 35.36
CA ALA A 168 -21.77 3.56 34.22
C ALA A 168 -20.64 2.78 33.53
N LEU A 169 -19.48 3.43 33.32
CA LEU A 169 -18.30 2.79 32.74
C LEU A 169 -17.76 1.64 33.61
N LEU A 170 -17.85 1.72 34.94
CA LEU A 170 -17.53 0.59 35.82
C LEU A 170 -18.51 -0.57 35.68
N GLY A 171 -19.81 -0.29 35.54
CA GLY A 171 -20.82 -1.33 35.30
C GLY A 171 -20.63 -2.06 33.96
N LEU A 172 -20.04 -1.39 32.97
CA LEU A 172 -19.67 -1.96 31.66
C LEU A 172 -18.27 -2.61 31.63
N GLY A 173 -17.52 -2.60 32.74
CA GLY A 173 -16.15 -3.11 32.80
C GLY A 173 -15.08 -2.22 32.14
N CYS A 174 -15.43 -1.01 31.69
CA CYS A 174 -14.52 -0.03 31.10
C CYS A 174 -13.66 0.68 32.17
N ASN A 175 -12.94 -0.10 32.97
CA ASN A 175 -12.32 0.32 34.24
C ASN A 175 -11.34 1.50 34.08
N TRP A 176 -10.53 1.49 33.03
CA TRP A 176 -9.59 2.57 32.71
C TRP A 176 -10.30 3.88 32.33
N GLU A 177 -11.36 3.82 31.52
CA GLU A 177 -12.13 5.01 31.13
C GLU A 177 -12.92 5.58 32.29
N ALA A 178 -13.42 4.71 33.18
CA ALA A 178 -14.04 5.12 34.43
C ALA A 178 -13.05 5.90 35.31
N ALA A 179 -11.85 5.35 35.54
CA ALA A 179 -10.82 6.01 36.34
C ALA A 179 -10.46 7.40 35.76
N ALA A 180 -10.20 7.48 34.46
CA ALA A 180 -9.90 8.74 33.78
C ALA A 180 -11.06 9.76 33.85
N THR A 181 -12.31 9.30 33.72
CA THR A 181 -13.51 10.15 33.83
C THR A 181 -13.70 10.69 35.24
N LEU A 182 -13.43 9.89 36.27
CA LEU A 182 -13.63 10.26 37.67
C LEU A 182 -12.53 11.20 38.17
N ASP A 183 -11.27 10.97 37.77
CA ASP A 183 -10.15 11.90 37.98
C ASP A 183 -10.38 13.26 37.28
N ALA A 184 -10.90 13.27 36.04
CA ALA A 184 -11.31 14.51 35.38
C ALA A 184 -12.40 15.27 36.16
N GLY A 185 -13.31 14.56 36.84
CA GLY A 185 -14.27 15.16 37.77
C GLY A 185 -13.59 15.76 39.02
N LEU A 186 -12.62 15.06 39.62
CA LEU A 186 -11.89 15.54 40.81
C LEU A 186 -10.97 16.72 40.52
N LYS A 187 -10.49 16.87 39.28
CA LYS A 187 -9.78 18.08 38.83
C LYS A 187 -10.69 19.32 38.80
N ILE A 188 -12.02 19.16 38.81
CA ILE A 188 -13.02 20.23 38.87
C ILE A 188 -13.52 20.44 40.31
N ASP A 189 -13.76 19.36 41.07
CA ASP A 189 -14.15 19.40 42.48
C ASP A 189 -13.25 18.47 43.33
N PRO A 190 -12.08 18.96 43.81
CA PRO A 190 -11.11 18.15 44.54
C PRO A 190 -11.58 17.67 45.92
N PHE A 191 -12.74 18.14 46.40
CA PHE A 191 -13.29 17.80 47.72
C PHE A 191 -14.48 16.85 47.63
N ASN A 192 -14.91 16.50 46.42
CA ASN A 192 -16.03 15.60 46.19
C ASN A 192 -15.76 14.18 46.72
N PHE A 193 -16.53 13.76 47.73
CA PHE A 193 -16.37 12.44 48.35
C PHE A 193 -16.79 11.30 47.41
N ASP A 194 -17.93 11.46 46.73
CA ASP A 194 -18.49 10.42 45.86
C ASP A 194 -17.57 10.09 44.68
N LEU A 195 -16.97 11.12 44.06
CA LEU A 195 -15.97 10.95 43.00
C LEU A 195 -14.69 10.26 43.50
N LYS A 196 -14.23 10.52 44.74
CA LYS A 196 -13.07 9.83 45.32
C LYS A 196 -13.37 8.35 45.57
N LEU A 197 -14.53 8.05 46.15
CA LEU A 197 -14.96 6.68 46.41
C LEU A 197 -15.16 5.88 45.11
N ALA A 198 -15.71 6.52 44.07
CA ALA A 198 -15.82 5.90 42.75
C ALA A 198 -14.45 5.69 42.08
N LEU A 199 -13.53 6.67 42.16
CA LEU A 199 -12.19 6.56 41.58
C LEU A 199 -11.37 5.46 42.28
N GLN A 200 -11.49 5.30 43.60
CA GLN A 200 -10.86 4.20 44.31
C GLN A 200 -11.30 2.85 43.74
N LYS A 201 -12.62 2.63 43.60
CA LYS A 201 -13.18 1.40 43.02
C LYS A 201 -12.73 1.16 41.57
N ALA A 202 -12.57 2.23 40.78
CA ALA A 202 -12.03 2.15 39.43
C ALA A 202 -10.57 1.70 39.41
N ASN A 203 -9.73 2.27 40.28
CA ASN A 203 -8.33 1.88 40.40
C ASN A 203 -8.18 0.43 40.92
N GLU A 204 -9.02 0.00 41.87
CA GLU A 204 -9.10 -1.38 42.36
C GLU A 204 -9.57 -2.39 41.29
N ALA A 205 -10.28 -1.94 40.25
CA ALA A 205 -10.64 -2.77 39.10
C ALA A 205 -9.53 -2.81 38.05
N VAL A 206 -8.94 -1.65 37.72
CA VAL A 206 -7.74 -1.54 36.85
C VAL A 206 -6.57 -2.40 37.36
N LEU A 207 -6.33 -2.43 38.68
CA LEU A 207 -5.28 -3.26 39.28
C LEU A 207 -5.55 -4.76 39.15
N ARG A 208 -6.81 -5.20 39.08
CA ARG A 208 -7.17 -6.60 38.80
C ARG A 208 -7.00 -6.93 37.33
N ASP A 209 -7.44 -6.07 36.42
CA ASP A 209 -7.21 -6.26 34.97
C ASP A 209 -5.71 -6.41 34.66
N LEU A 210 -4.87 -5.57 35.26
CA LEU A 210 -3.41 -5.65 35.14
C LEU A 210 -2.81 -6.95 35.71
N ALA A 211 -3.35 -7.46 36.83
CA ALA A 211 -2.92 -8.74 37.41
C ALA A 211 -3.34 -9.94 36.56
N GLU A 212 -4.46 -9.83 35.83
CA GLU A 212 -4.94 -10.82 34.85
C GLU A 212 -4.26 -10.69 33.47
N GLY A 213 -3.28 -9.78 33.32
CA GLY A 213 -2.53 -9.57 32.08
C GLY A 213 -3.27 -8.77 30.99
N LYS A 214 -4.45 -8.22 31.29
CA LYS A 214 -5.18 -7.32 30.39
C LYS A 214 -4.51 -5.95 30.37
N GLY A 215 -4.46 -5.32 29.20
CA GLY A 215 -3.93 -3.96 29.06
C GLY A 215 -2.40 -3.85 29.05
N LEU A 216 -1.71 -4.78 28.38
CA LEU A 216 -0.28 -4.63 28.05
C LEU A 216 0.00 -3.41 27.15
N GLU A 217 -1.02 -2.84 26.51
CA GLU A 217 -0.99 -1.54 25.82
C GLU A 217 -0.75 -0.39 26.81
N ARG A 218 0.52 -0.06 27.08
CA ARG A 218 0.85 1.16 27.83
C ARG A 218 0.60 2.38 26.97
N LYS A 219 -0.44 3.16 27.30
CA LYS A 219 -0.55 4.56 26.84
C LYS A 219 0.77 5.28 27.14
N ALA A 220 1.33 5.94 26.12
CA ALA A 220 2.56 6.72 26.30
C ALA A 220 2.40 7.72 27.46
N ILE A 221 3.40 7.80 28.32
CA ILE A 221 3.37 8.70 29.50
C ILE A 221 3.14 10.12 28.99
N GLU A 222 2.09 10.77 29.51
CA GLU A 222 1.77 12.16 29.17
C GLU A 222 2.90 13.07 29.67
N TYR A 223 3.82 13.40 28.77
CA TYR A 223 4.87 14.37 29.05
C TYR A 223 4.20 15.71 29.37
N PRO A 224 4.54 16.39 30.49
CA PRO A 224 3.97 17.68 30.82
C PRO A 224 4.20 18.68 29.69
N GLU A 225 3.24 19.61 29.53
CA GLU A 225 3.13 20.56 28.40
C GLU A 225 4.48 20.93 27.76
N ALA A 226 4.54 20.86 26.42
CA ALA A 226 5.73 21.07 25.61
C ALA A 226 6.31 22.50 25.73
N ARG A 227 6.93 22.79 26.88
CA ARG A 227 7.76 23.97 27.12
C ARG A 227 8.86 23.98 26.06
N GLN A 228 8.88 25.04 25.25
CA GLN A 228 9.91 25.25 24.25
C GLN A 228 11.29 25.33 24.92
N ARG A 229 11.97 24.19 25.01
CA ARG A 229 13.29 24.04 25.62
C ARG A 229 14.16 23.16 24.72
N ILE A 230 15.28 23.73 24.30
CA ILE A 230 16.30 23.10 23.46
C ILE A 230 17.21 22.22 24.35
N SER A 231 16.62 21.45 25.27
CA SER A 231 17.33 20.80 26.39
C SER A 231 16.95 19.33 26.60
N TYR A 232 16.25 18.69 25.66
CA TYR A 232 16.07 17.23 25.64
C TYR A 232 17.25 16.55 24.94
N HIS A 233 18.44 16.76 25.50
CA HIS A 233 19.66 16.03 25.15
C HIS A 233 20.32 15.57 26.46
N PRO A 234 20.77 14.30 26.56
CA PRO A 234 21.53 13.85 27.71
C PRO A 234 22.81 14.68 27.85
N TYR A 235 23.15 15.04 29.08
CA TYR A 235 24.17 16.06 29.44
C TYR A 235 25.62 15.74 29.00
N SER A 236 25.83 14.62 28.32
CA SER A 236 27.11 14.07 27.85
C SER A 236 27.26 14.07 26.31
N ALA A 237 26.20 14.28 25.54
CA ALA A 237 26.26 14.27 24.07
C ALA A 237 26.88 15.58 23.54
N PRO A 238 28.03 15.55 22.82
CA PRO A 238 28.64 16.77 22.32
C PRO A 238 27.77 17.44 21.24
N LEU A 239 27.41 18.71 21.46
CA LEU A 239 26.45 19.46 20.63
C LEU A 239 26.83 19.50 19.13
N HIS A 240 28.11 19.32 18.79
CA HIS A 240 28.61 19.31 17.41
C HIS A 240 28.38 17.97 16.65
N LYS A 241 27.86 16.92 17.31
CA LYS A 241 27.52 15.64 16.68
C LYS A 241 26.03 15.52 16.30
N ILE A 242 25.15 16.27 16.95
CA ILE A 242 23.72 16.30 16.63
C ILE A 242 23.51 17.35 15.54
N LYS A 243 23.16 16.92 14.33
CA LYS A 243 22.76 17.87 13.27
C LYS A 243 21.34 18.33 13.52
N THR A 244 21.13 19.64 13.39
CA THR A 244 19.79 20.25 13.40
C THR A 244 18.90 19.74 12.26
N ASP A 245 19.51 19.17 11.21
CA ASP A 245 18.86 18.68 10.00
C ASP A 245 17.97 17.45 10.23
N ASP A 246 18.20 16.69 11.31
CA ASP A 246 17.51 15.42 11.60
C ASP A 246 16.25 15.60 12.49
N MET A 247 16.07 16.77 13.10
CA MET A 247 14.95 17.08 14.01
C MET A 247 13.66 17.46 13.25
N LEU A 248 12.50 17.22 13.87
CA LEU A 248 11.23 17.75 13.35
C LEU A 248 11.25 19.30 13.32
N PRO A 249 10.84 19.95 12.21
CA PRO A 249 10.91 21.41 12.11
C PRO A 249 9.96 22.09 13.11
N LEU A 250 10.54 22.89 14.01
CA LEU A 250 9.83 23.67 15.05
C LEU A 250 8.93 24.76 14.46
N LYS A 251 9.29 25.28 13.29
CA LYS A 251 8.49 26.24 12.53
C LYS A 251 8.16 25.62 11.17
N LEU A 252 6.86 25.46 10.90
CA LEU A 252 6.36 24.96 9.63
C LEU A 252 6.13 26.11 8.65
N LEU A 253 6.48 25.88 7.39
CA LEU A 253 6.19 26.79 6.28
C LEU A 253 4.69 26.76 5.97
N THR A 254 4.06 27.93 5.89
CA THR A 254 2.65 28.04 5.46
C THR A 254 2.54 28.09 3.93
N PRO A 255 1.39 27.73 3.33
CA PRO A 255 1.22 27.82 1.87
C PRO A 255 1.46 29.23 1.33
N PHE A 256 0.94 30.25 2.02
CA PHE A 256 1.19 31.66 1.70
C PHE A 256 2.68 32.04 1.72
N GLN A 257 3.48 31.45 2.61
CA GLN A 257 4.93 31.67 2.61
C GLN A 257 5.59 30.99 1.41
N ALA A 258 5.22 29.75 1.09
CA ALA A 258 5.72 29.04 -0.10
C ALA A 258 5.38 29.74 -1.42
N GLU A 259 4.19 30.36 -1.52
CA GLU A 259 3.72 31.09 -2.70
C GLU A 259 4.44 32.44 -2.93
N ASN A 260 5.15 32.95 -1.92
CA ASN A 260 5.80 34.27 -1.95
C ASN A 260 7.32 34.21 -1.74
N ASP A 261 7.88 33.11 -1.23
CA ASP A 261 9.33 32.93 -1.09
C ASP A 261 9.97 32.64 -2.46
N HIS A 262 10.84 33.55 -2.89
CA HIS A 262 11.47 33.52 -4.21
C HIS A 262 12.44 32.35 -4.43
N HIS A 263 12.85 31.63 -3.38
CA HIS A 263 13.72 30.45 -3.52
C HIS A 263 12.95 29.16 -3.80
N ILE A 264 11.69 29.06 -3.36
CA ILE A 264 10.92 27.80 -3.42
C ILE A 264 9.60 27.90 -4.18
N LYS A 265 9.11 29.10 -4.50
CA LYS A 265 7.84 29.32 -5.20
C LYS A 265 7.69 28.49 -6.47
N ASP A 266 8.69 28.51 -7.35
CA ASP A 266 8.64 27.79 -8.62
C ASP A 266 8.57 26.26 -8.39
N THR A 267 9.37 25.76 -7.44
CA THR A 267 9.41 24.35 -7.04
C THR A 267 8.10 23.92 -6.40
N TYR A 268 7.53 24.72 -5.50
CA TYR A 268 6.23 24.47 -4.87
C TYR A 268 5.07 24.47 -5.88
N ASN A 269 5.08 25.41 -6.83
CA ASN A 269 4.10 25.46 -7.92
C ASN A 269 4.20 24.23 -8.82
N TYR A 270 5.42 23.88 -9.25
CA TYR A 270 5.69 22.69 -10.05
C TYR A 270 5.20 21.42 -9.35
N VAL A 271 5.64 21.18 -8.12
CA VAL A 271 5.22 20.03 -7.30
C VAL A 271 3.71 20.00 -7.11
N THR A 272 3.08 21.14 -6.85
CA THR A 272 1.61 21.23 -6.72
C THR A 272 0.90 20.78 -7.99
N VAL A 273 1.34 21.21 -9.18
CA VAL A 273 0.72 20.77 -10.45
C VAL A 273 1.02 19.30 -10.75
N GLN A 274 2.25 18.84 -10.50
CA GLN A 274 2.63 17.44 -10.69
C GLN A 274 1.86 16.47 -9.76
N THR A 275 1.56 16.88 -8.53
CA THR A 275 0.69 16.11 -7.63
C THR A 275 -0.76 16.15 -8.11
N ASP A 276 -1.30 17.32 -8.48
CA ASP A 276 -2.70 17.49 -8.91
C ASP A 276 -3.09 16.54 -10.06
N ILE A 277 -2.20 16.33 -11.05
CA ILE A 277 -2.42 15.37 -12.15
C ILE A 277 -2.25 13.89 -11.77
N ARG A 278 -1.57 13.58 -10.66
CA ARG A 278 -1.38 12.21 -10.13
C ARG A 278 -2.52 11.79 -9.21
N MET A 279 -3.14 12.73 -8.50
CA MET A 279 -4.14 12.44 -7.47
C MET A 279 -5.39 11.68 -7.95
N PRO A 280 -5.99 11.97 -9.13
CA PRO A 280 -7.13 11.20 -9.63
C PRO A 280 -6.86 9.70 -9.79
N LYS A 281 -5.69 9.31 -10.35
CA LYS A 281 -5.29 7.89 -10.42
C LYS A 281 -5.07 7.30 -9.03
N ARG A 282 -4.36 8.02 -8.15
CA ARG A 282 -4.08 7.56 -6.77
C ARG A 282 -5.38 7.31 -5.97
N HIS A 283 -6.41 8.12 -6.20
CA HIS A 283 -7.70 8.04 -5.51
C HIS A 283 -8.58 6.86 -5.96
N LEU A 284 -8.39 6.30 -7.16
CA LEU A 284 -9.12 5.10 -7.60
C LEU A 284 -8.98 3.94 -6.60
N ARG A 285 -7.77 3.71 -6.09
CA ARG A 285 -7.50 2.69 -5.07
C ARG A 285 -8.27 2.89 -3.77
N LEU A 286 -8.64 4.13 -3.42
CA LEU A 286 -9.51 4.41 -2.27
C LEU A 286 -10.96 4.07 -2.60
N LEU A 287 -11.45 4.43 -3.79
CA LEU A 287 -12.81 4.10 -4.24
C LEU A 287 -13.03 2.59 -4.43
N GLU A 288 -11.95 1.84 -4.66
CA GLU A 288 -11.99 0.39 -4.91
C GLU A 288 -11.75 -0.45 -3.64
N ASP A 289 -11.39 0.18 -2.53
CA ASP A 289 -11.16 -0.48 -1.24
C ASP A 289 -12.48 -0.71 -0.48
N VAL A 290 -12.99 -1.95 -0.51
CA VAL A 290 -14.26 -2.33 0.13
C VAL A 290 -14.17 -2.24 1.66
N TYR A 291 -13.02 -2.54 2.26
CA TYR A 291 -12.81 -2.46 3.71
C TYR A 291 -12.88 -1.00 4.18
N PHE A 292 -12.12 -0.11 3.55
CA PHE A 292 -12.11 1.33 3.85
C PHE A 292 -13.50 1.95 3.69
N ASN A 293 -14.14 1.72 2.53
CA ASN A 293 -15.41 2.37 2.20
C ASN A 293 -16.59 1.87 3.03
N SER A 294 -16.59 0.60 3.45
CA SER A 294 -17.64 0.07 4.33
C SER A 294 -17.58 0.66 5.75
N ARG A 295 -16.38 0.87 6.31
CA ARG A 295 -16.21 1.57 7.60
C ARG A 295 -16.63 3.03 7.53
N PHE A 296 -16.24 3.75 6.48
CA PHE A 296 -16.70 5.13 6.28
C PHE A 296 -18.20 5.23 6.01
N GLN A 297 -18.80 4.30 5.26
CA GLN A 297 -20.25 4.24 5.10
C GLN A 297 -20.95 4.11 6.45
N GLN A 298 -20.61 3.08 7.24
CA GLN A 298 -21.23 2.80 8.54
C GLN A 298 -21.16 4.03 9.47
N ALA A 299 -19.99 4.66 9.56
CA ALA A 299 -19.78 5.83 10.39
C ALA A 299 -20.53 7.08 9.88
N ILE A 300 -20.48 7.38 8.59
CA ILE A 300 -21.11 8.58 8.00
C ILE A 300 -22.63 8.46 8.05
N GLU A 301 -23.20 7.31 7.69
CA GLU A 301 -24.64 7.11 7.65
C GLU A 301 -25.24 7.14 9.07
N ALA A 302 -24.57 6.57 10.07
CA ALA A 302 -24.97 6.69 11.48
C ALA A 302 -24.79 8.12 12.03
N ALA A 303 -23.67 8.78 11.75
CA ALA A 303 -23.40 10.14 12.25
C ALA A 303 -24.34 11.20 11.65
N ALA A 304 -24.80 11.01 10.41
CA ALA A 304 -25.71 11.93 9.73
C ALA A 304 -27.13 11.94 10.31
N VAL A 305 -27.54 10.88 11.03
CA VAL A 305 -28.86 10.76 11.69
C VAL A 305 -28.78 10.80 13.23
N ALA A 306 -27.59 10.92 13.80
CA ALA A 306 -27.34 10.81 15.25
C ALA A 306 -27.98 11.90 16.14
N ASP A 307 -28.54 12.96 15.54
CA ASP A 307 -29.20 14.05 16.25
C ASP A 307 -30.43 14.52 15.44
N GLU A 308 -31.46 13.67 15.38
CA GLU A 308 -32.74 13.86 14.65
C GLU A 308 -33.40 15.23 14.91
N ASP A 309 -33.11 15.86 16.05
CA ASP A 309 -33.58 17.18 16.45
C ASP A 309 -32.94 18.35 15.64
N LYS A 310 -32.04 18.08 14.67
CA LYS A 310 -31.28 19.10 13.91
C LYS A 310 -31.09 18.76 12.42
N ASP A 311 -31.00 19.81 11.59
CA ASP A 311 -30.43 19.71 10.24
C ASP A 311 -28.99 19.18 10.30
N CYS A 312 -28.73 17.98 9.77
CA CYS A 312 -27.36 17.56 9.52
C CYS A 312 -26.76 18.37 8.35
N ARG A 313 -25.72 19.16 8.62
CA ARG A 313 -24.99 19.99 7.67
C ARG A 313 -23.52 19.60 7.74
N VAL A 314 -22.99 19.07 6.65
CA VAL A 314 -21.68 18.40 6.63
C VAL A 314 -20.61 19.27 5.98
N LEU A 315 -19.44 19.32 6.61
CA LEU A 315 -18.20 19.77 6.00
C LEU A 315 -17.35 18.54 5.68
N ASN A 316 -17.20 18.19 4.40
CA ASN A 316 -16.41 17.05 3.95
C ASN A 316 -15.05 17.55 3.44
N LEU A 317 -14.01 17.47 4.27
CA LEU A 317 -12.64 17.87 3.95
C LEU A 317 -11.88 16.66 3.37
N GLY A 318 -11.27 16.83 2.19
CA GLY A 318 -10.66 15.73 1.45
C GLY A 318 -11.71 14.93 0.69
N SER A 319 -12.59 15.65 -0.02
CA SER A 319 -13.78 15.06 -0.63
C SER A 319 -13.47 14.05 -1.73
N GLY A 320 -12.28 14.09 -2.34
CA GLY A 320 -11.89 13.18 -3.41
C GLY A 320 -12.86 13.26 -4.58
N ALA A 321 -13.35 12.11 -5.05
CA ALA A 321 -14.41 12.00 -6.05
C ALA A 321 -15.84 12.16 -5.47
N GLY A 322 -16.00 12.67 -4.25
CA GLY A 322 -17.30 12.98 -3.65
C GLY A 322 -18.02 11.83 -2.95
N LEU A 323 -17.42 10.64 -2.85
CA LEU A 323 -18.08 9.44 -2.30
C LEU A 323 -18.64 9.66 -0.89
N HIS A 324 -17.85 10.21 0.04
CA HIS A 324 -18.29 10.51 1.40
C HIS A 324 -19.39 11.59 1.46
N ALA A 325 -19.39 12.54 0.51
CA ALA A 325 -20.46 13.53 0.40
C ALA A 325 -21.78 12.88 -0.07
N MET A 326 -21.70 11.93 -1.00
CA MET A 326 -22.86 11.16 -1.48
C MET A 326 -23.43 10.23 -0.39
N MET A 327 -22.58 9.57 0.40
CA MET A 327 -22.99 8.81 1.59
C MET A 327 -23.81 9.69 2.56
N ALA A 328 -23.29 10.87 2.92
CA ALA A 328 -23.99 11.80 3.81
C ALA A 328 -25.32 12.32 3.21
N LEU A 329 -25.36 12.66 1.93
CA LEU A 329 -26.58 13.11 1.25
C LEU A 329 -27.66 12.02 1.20
N ARG A 330 -27.26 10.76 0.98
CA ARG A 330 -28.13 9.57 1.02
C ARG A 330 -28.67 9.31 2.42
N ALA A 331 -27.84 9.46 3.46
CA ALA A 331 -28.25 9.32 4.85
C ALA A 331 -29.22 10.42 5.34
N GLY A 332 -29.45 11.46 4.53
CA GLY A 332 -30.42 12.52 4.82
C GLY A 332 -29.83 13.88 5.12
N ALA A 333 -28.50 14.06 5.09
CA ALA A 333 -27.87 15.35 5.38
C ALA A 333 -28.44 16.48 4.51
N HIS A 334 -28.96 17.54 5.15
CA HIS A 334 -29.62 18.66 4.48
C HIS A 334 -28.68 19.30 3.44
N HIS A 335 -27.42 19.54 3.79
CA HIS A 335 -26.43 20.14 2.89
C HIS A 335 -25.02 19.62 3.15
N VAL A 336 -24.24 19.37 2.09
CA VAL A 336 -22.81 19.01 2.18
C VAL A 336 -21.92 20.04 1.47
N THR A 337 -20.99 20.64 2.21
CA THR A 337 -19.87 21.40 1.63
C THR A 337 -18.71 20.43 1.40
N ALA A 338 -18.52 20.01 0.17
CA ALA A 338 -17.45 19.13 -0.29
C ALA A 338 -16.21 19.96 -0.62
N VAL A 339 -15.13 19.81 0.15
CA VAL A 339 -13.88 20.57 -0.03
C VAL A 339 -12.78 19.65 -0.54
N GLU A 340 -12.18 20.03 -1.66
CA GLU A 340 -11.07 19.32 -2.26
C GLU A 340 -9.99 20.32 -2.70
N ARG A 341 -8.73 19.99 -2.43
CA ARG A 341 -7.57 20.87 -2.67
C ARG A 341 -6.83 20.55 -3.97
N TRP A 342 -7.29 19.54 -4.71
CA TRP A 342 -6.80 19.13 -6.03
C TRP A 342 -7.87 19.42 -7.08
N LEU A 343 -7.52 20.14 -8.16
CA LEU A 343 -8.48 20.64 -9.13
C LEU A 343 -9.23 19.51 -9.82
N TYR A 344 -8.51 18.45 -10.17
CA TYR A 344 -9.06 17.37 -10.96
C TYR A 344 -9.90 16.39 -10.13
N LEU A 345 -9.62 16.25 -8.83
CA LEU A 345 -10.54 15.59 -7.91
C LEU A 345 -11.77 16.45 -7.61
N ALA A 346 -11.63 17.77 -7.47
CA ALA A 346 -12.79 18.67 -7.32
C ALA A 346 -13.74 18.61 -8.54
N LEU A 347 -13.19 18.58 -9.76
CA LEU A 347 -13.96 18.35 -10.98
C LEU A 347 -14.66 16.98 -10.96
N ALA A 348 -13.90 15.91 -10.70
CA ALA A 348 -14.46 14.56 -10.60
C ALA A 348 -15.54 14.43 -9.51
N SER A 349 -15.41 15.14 -8.38
CA SER A 349 -16.45 15.19 -7.34
C SER A 349 -17.74 15.79 -7.86
N LYS A 350 -17.68 16.87 -8.63
CA LYS A 350 -18.88 17.47 -9.24
C LYS A 350 -19.48 16.54 -10.30
N GLU A 351 -18.65 15.93 -11.13
CA GLU A 351 -19.06 14.97 -12.15
C GLU A 351 -19.77 13.74 -11.53
N CYS A 352 -19.24 13.19 -10.44
CA CYS A 352 -19.85 12.06 -9.74
C CYS A 352 -21.14 12.44 -9.01
N LEU A 353 -21.21 13.60 -8.34
CA LEU A 353 -22.44 14.11 -7.71
C LEU A 353 -23.56 14.30 -8.75
N ALA A 354 -23.24 14.87 -9.92
CA ALA A 354 -24.17 15.02 -11.03
C ALA A 354 -24.58 13.67 -11.66
N ALA A 355 -23.65 12.73 -11.84
CA ALA A 355 -23.92 11.39 -12.35
C ALA A 355 -24.83 10.55 -11.44
N ASN A 356 -24.85 10.86 -10.13
CA ASN A 356 -25.76 10.30 -9.13
C ASN A 356 -27.03 11.14 -8.91
N LYS A 357 -27.24 12.20 -9.70
CA LYS A 357 -28.42 13.08 -9.68
C LYS A 357 -28.65 13.80 -8.35
N PHE A 358 -27.60 14.02 -7.56
CA PHE A 358 -27.69 14.89 -6.38
C PHE A 358 -27.82 16.35 -6.84
N PRO A 359 -28.82 17.10 -6.35
CA PRO A 359 -29.12 18.43 -6.86
C PRO A 359 -28.22 19.50 -6.21
N GLU A 360 -27.91 20.57 -6.96
CA GLU A 360 -26.89 21.56 -6.57
C GLU A 360 -27.28 22.41 -5.35
N GLU A 361 -28.56 22.53 -4.99
CA GLU A 361 -28.97 23.23 -3.75
C GLU A 361 -28.69 22.42 -2.46
N ARG A 362 -28.43 21.11 -2.56
CA ARG A 362 -28.03 20.26 -1.43
C ARG A 362 -26.51 20.09 -1.30
N HIS A 363 -25.71 20.52 -2.26
CA HIS A 363 -24.27 20.31 -2.19
C HIS A 363 -23.44 21.43 -2.85
N ARG A 364 -22.28 21.73 -2.26
CA ARG A 364 -21.32 22.65 -2.87
C ARG A 364 -19.93 22.04 -2.89
N VAL A 365 -19.38 21.84 -4.09
CA VAL A 365 -17.96 21.49 -4.26
C VAL A 365 -17.12 22.77 -4.25
N VAL A 366 -16.05 22.78 -3.45
CA VAL A 366 -15.14 23.93 -3.26
C VAL A 366 -13.71 23.49 -3.53
N TYR A 367 -13.12 24.01 -4.62
CA TYR A 367 -11.70 23.86 -4.91
C TYR A 367 -10.86 24.87 -4.12
N LYS A 368 -10.52 24.53 -2.87
CA LYS A 368 -9.65 25.33 -1.97
C LYS A 368 -8.89 24.42 -1.00
N ARG A 369 -7.77 24.91 -0.47
CA ARG A 369 -7.13 24.34 0.73
C ARG A 369 -8.09 24.44 1.94
N PRO A 370 -8.22 23.41 2.79
CA PRO A 370 -9.02 23.48 4.02
C PRO A 370 -8.68 24.64 4.97
N THR A 371 -7.44 25.13 4.94
CA THR A 371 -6.95 26.30 5.70
C THR A 371 -7.40 27.65 5.14
N ASP A 372 -7.92 27.68 3.91
CA ASP A 372 -8.19 28.92 3.15
C ASP A 372 -9.71 29.15 2.97
N LEU A 373 -10.52 28.21 3.45
CA LEU A 373 -11.98 28.29 3.51
C LEU A 373 -12.43 29.48 4.37
N LYS A 374 -13.54 30.11 4.02
CA LYS A 374 -14.19 31.09 4.90
C LYS A 374 -15.66 30.77 5.08
N LEU A 375 -16.15 31.02 6.29
CA LEU A 375 -17.58 31.05 6.58
C LEU A 375 -18.26 32.14 5.72
N LYS A 376 -19.49 31.88 5.28
CA LYS A 376 -20.31 32.68 4.35
C LYS A 376 -19.79 32.75 2.89
N GLU A 377 -18.47 32.79 2.65
CA GLU A 377 -17.91 32.76 1.29
C GLU A 377 -17.93 31.34 0.69
N ASP A 378 -17.44 30.35 1.44
CA ASP A 378 -17.28 28.95 1.00
C ASP A 378 -18.26 28.02 1.72
N VAL A 379 -18.27 28.09 3.05
CA VAL A 379 -19.15 27.33 3.95
C VAL A 379 -20.30 28.27 4.33
N PRO A 380 -21.52 28.14 3.77
CA PRO A 380 -22.54 29.19 3.90
C PRO A 380 -23.01 29.43 5.36
N VAL A 381 -23.13 28.34 6.12
CA VAL A 381 -23.52 28.28 7.53
C VAL A 381 -22.65 27.20 8.20
N CYS A 382 -22.34 27.35 9.49
CA CYS A 382 -21.52 26.37 10.21
C CYS A 382 -22.10 24.95 10.12
N CYS A 383 -21.22 23.97 9.95
CA CYS A 383 -21.57 22.56 9.86
C CYS A 383 -21.53 21.88 11.25
N ASN A 384 -22.41 20.91 11.49
CA ASN A 384 -22.51 20.13 12.73
C ASN A 384 -22.02 18.67 12.55
N LEU A 385 -21.56 18.31 11.35
CA LEU A 385 -20.80 17.09 11.08
C LEU A 385 -19.56 17.44 10.25
N LEU A 386 -18.38 17.05 10.74
CA LEU A 386 -17.11 17.08 9.99
C LEU A 386 -16.78 15.66 9.54
N VAL A 387 -16.55 15.49 8.24
CA VAL A 387 -15.86 14.31 7.69
C VAL A 387 -14.50 14.79 7.19
N ALA A 388 -13.41 14.21 7.68
CA ALA A 388 -12.04 14.67 7.43
C ALA A 388 -11.15 13.53 6.91
N ASN A 389 -11.26 13.26 5.61
CA ASN A 389 -10.45 12.26 4.90
C ASN A 389 -9.14 12.88 4.37
N ILE A 390 -8.31 13.41 5.29
CA ILE A 390 -7.03 14.08 4.97
C ILE A 390 -5.88 13.47 5.78
N PHE A 391 -5.76 12.15 5.72
CA PHE A 391 -4.70 11.36 6.35
C PHE A 391 -4.01 10.45 5.32
N ASP A 392 -2.86 9.92 5.67
CA ASP A 392 -1.95 9.11 4.86
C ASP A 392 -1.43 7.91 5.67
N GLU A 393 -0.53 7.09 5.12
CA GLU A 393 0.14 6.03 5.88
C GLU A 393 0.80 6.57 7.18
N GLY A 394 1.31 7.81 7.17
CA GLY A 394 1.89 8.50 8.32
C GLY A 394 0.90 9.32 9.20
N LEU A 395 -0.42 9.18 8.99
CA LEU A 395 -1.55 9.86 9.67
C LEU A 395 -1.61 11.39 9.56
N LEU A 396 -0.52 12.09 9.89
CA LEU A 396 -0.46 13.55 10.00
C LEU A 396 0.03 14.24 8.73
N THR A 397 0.67 13.51 7.81
CA THR A 397 1.46 14.06 6.70
C THR A 397 0.61 14.68 5.60
N SER A 398 -0.65 14.28 5.44
CA SER A 398 -1.61 14.98 4.57
C SER A 398 -2.19 16.26 5.21
N GLY A 399 -1.99 16.49 6.51
CA GLY A 399 -2.35 17.75 7.19
C GLY A 399 -3.73 17.79 7.89
N ILE A 400 -4.25 16.66 8.37
CA ILE A 400 -5.52 16.60 9.13
C ILE A 400 -5.58 17.59 10.30
N VAL A 401 -4.51 17.73 11.10
CA VAL A 401 -4.49 18.58 12.31
C VAL A 401 -4.67 20.08 12.00
N PRO A 402 -3.90 20.73 11.10
CA PRO A 402 -4.17 22.12 10.73
C PRO A 402 -5.54 22.31 10.05
N ALA A 403 -6.00 21.36 9.24
CA ALA A 403 -7.32 21.42 8.60
C ALA A 403 -8.48 21.37 9.62
N ALA A 404 -8.47 20.38 10.51
CA ALA A 404 -9.49 20.21 11.54
C ALA A 404 -9.47 21.35 12.57
N ARG A 405 -8.28 21.81 12.99
CA ARG A 405 -8.15 22.99 13.90
C ARG A 405 -8.76 24.25 13.28
N HIS A 406 -8.56 24.47 11.98
CA HIS A 406 -9.17 25.60 11.29
C HIS A 406 -10.70 25.46 11.25
N ALA A 407 -11.22 24.29 10.85
CA ALA A 407 -12.65 24.04 10.80
C ALA A 407 -13.34 24.22 12.16
N LEU A 408 -12.77 23.66 13.23
CA LEU A 408 -13.25 23.83 14.61
C LEU A 408 -13.23 25.29 15.11
N GLY A 409 -12.34 26.13 14.57
CA GLY A 409 -12.22 27.53 14.95
C GLY A 409 -13.20 28.48 14.26
N SER A 410 -13.73 28.13 13.08
CA SER A 410 -14.50 29.08 12.25
C SER A 410 -15.61 28.51 11.36
N LEU A 411 -15.68 27.19 11.13
CA LEU A 411 -16.57 26.56 10.13
C LEU A 411 -17.56 25.56 10.74
N LEU A 412 -17.37 25.16 12.00
CA LEU A 412 -18.17 24.14 12.68
C LEU A 412 -18.98 24.73 13.85
N THR A 413 -20.02 24.02 14.27
CA THR A 413 -20.71 24.30 15.54
C THR A 413 -19.93 23.71 16.72
N SER A 414 -20.15 24.23 17.93
CA SER A 414 -19.41 23.80 19.13
C SER A 414 -19.77 22.39 19.62
N ASP A 415 -20.82 21.81 19.05
CA ASP A 415 -21.38 20.47 19.28
C ASP A 415 -21.21 19.56 18.04
N ALA A 416 -20.36 19.95 17.09
CA ALA A 416 -20.18 19.21 15.85
C ALA A 416 -19.56 17.83 16.07
N ILE A 417 -20.15 16.81 15.44
CA ILE A 417 -19.61 15.45 15.39
C ILE A 417 -18.41 15.45 14.43
N LEU A 418 -17.32 14.75 14.79
CA LEU A 418 -16.09 14.69 14.00
C LEU A 418 -15.80 13.24 13.59
N LEU A 419 -15.57 13.00 12.29
CA LEU A 419 -15.16 11.72 11.72
C LEU A 419 -13.79 11.92 11.02
N PRO A 420 -12.68 11.34 11.52
CA PRO A 420 -12.57 10.58 12.77
C PRO A 420 -12.74 11.44 14.03
N ALA A 421 -13.26 10.83 15.08
CA ALA A 421 -13.40 11.42 16.41
C ALA A 421 -12.08 11.35 17.22
N SER A 422 -11.31 10.28 17.04
CA SER A 422 -9.97 10.12 17.62
C SER A 422 -9.10 9.16 16.81
N ALA A 423 -7.80 9.10 17.13
CA ALA A 423 -6.83 8.22 16.49
C ALA A 423 -5.81 7.72 17.52
N THR A 424 -5.59 6.41 17.57
CA THR A 424 -4.53 5.77 18.38
C THR A 424 -3.44 5.26 17.44
N VAL A 425 -2.18 5.64 17.69
CA VAL A 425 -1.01 5.20 16.91
C VAL A 425 -0.31 4.06 17.64
N TYR A 426 -0.03 2.98 16.93
CA TYR A 426 0.69 1.79 17.39
C TYR A 426 2.04 1.72 16.69
N MET A 427 3.06 1.16 17.36
CA MET A 427 4.39 0.96 16.77
C MET A 427 5.01 -0.37 17.21
N GLN A 428 5.89 -0.89 16.36
CA GLN A 428 6.62 -2.13 16.58
C GLN A 428 8.05 -1.97 16.08
N ALA A 429 9.02 -2.32 16.92
CA ALA A 429 10.42 -2.45 16.52
C ALA A 429 10.58 -3.69 15.63
N VAL A 430 11.20 -3.56 14.48
CA VAL A 430 11.41 -4.64 13.51
C VAL A 430 12.85 -4.70 13.00
N GLU A 431 13.23 -5.89 12.52
CA GLU A 431 14.44 -6.10 11.73
C GLU A 431 14.05 -6.21 10.26
N LEU A 432 14.53 -5.30 9.42
CA LEU A 432 14.36 -5.35 7.96
C LEU A 432 15.71 -5.38 7.27
N ARG A 433 15.99 -6.47 6.56
CA ARG A 433 17.19 -6.67 5.74
C ARG A 433 16.96 -7.74 4.69
N THR A 434 17.79 -7.71 3.65
CA THR A 434 17.93 -8.82 2.69
C THR A 434 18.80 -9.91 3.31
N GLY A 435 18.23 -11.10 3.54
CA GLY A 435 18.90 -12.27 4.14
C GLY A 435 18.55 -12.50 5.62
N GLU A 436 19.39 -13.27 6.32
CA GLU A 436 19.15 -13.74 7.69
C GLU A 436 18.85 -12.62 8.70
N VAL A 437 17.74 -12.77 9.43
CA VAL A 437 17.37 -12.00 10.64
C VAL A 437 18.27 -12.41 11.80
N ARG A 438 18.76 -11.45 12.60
CA ARG A 438 19.86 -11.64 13.58
C ARG A 438 19.68 -10.90 14.92
N GLY A 439 18.45 -10.51 15.28
CA GLY A 439 18.20 -9.75 16.51
C GLY A 439 18.74 -8.33 16.40
N ARG A 440 18.31 -7.61 15.35
CA ARG A 440 18.67 -6.21 15.09
C ARG A 440 17.43 -5.34 14.93
N PHE A 441 17.23 -4.43 15.88
CA PHE A 441 16.28 -3.33 15.67
C PHE A 441 16.95 -2.33 14.71
N ASN A 442 16.34 -2.13 13.52
CA ASN A 442 16.83 -1.16 12.54
C ASN A 442 15.71 -0.36 11.82
N ALA A 443 14.43 -0.75 12.00
CA ALA A 443 13.29 0.07 11.61
C ALA A 443 12.12 -0.06 12.59
N VAL A 444 11.28 0.97 12.61
CA VAL A 444 9.98 1.00 13.28
C VAL A 444 8.89 0.85 12.23
N MET A 445 8.07 -0.20 12.33
CA MET A 445 6.77 -0.25 11.67
C MET A 445 5.75 0.45 12.59
N PHE A 446 4.87 1.27 12.03
CA PHE A 446 3.82 1.93 12.79
C PHE A 446 2.53 2.07 11.98
N TRP A 447 1.40 2.05 12.68
CA TRP A 447 0.06 2.13 12.08
C TRP A 447 -0.89 2.84 13.05
N TYR A 448 -2.16 2.98 12.68
CA TYR A 448 -3.14 3.63 13.54
C TYR A 448 -4.54 3.03 13.43
N LYS A 449 -5.29 3.17 14.51
CA LYS A 449 -6.72 2.87 14.59
C LYS A 449 -7.48 4.18 14.75
N LEU A 450 -8.25 4.55 13.74
CA LEU A 450 -9.20 5.66 13.79
C LEU A 450 -10.49 5.20 14.46
N HIS A 451 -10.96 5.97 15.42
CA HIS A 451 -12.34 5.93 15.89
C HIS A 451 -13.16 6.84 14.98
N LEU A 452 -14.11 6.27 14.23
CA LEU A 452 -14.91 7.05 13.28
C LEU A 452 -16.15 7.63 13.96
N PHE A 453 -17.10 6.77 14.34
CA PHE A 453 -18.33 7.14 15.05
C PHE A 453 -18.96 5.91 15.71
N GLY A 454 -19.61 6.07 16.87
CA GLY A 454 -20.15 4.93 17.63
C GLY A 454 -19.06 3.89 17.92
N ASP A 455 -19.33 2.62 17.66
CA ASP A 455 -18.37 1.52 17.78
C ASP A 455 -17.63 1.22 16.44
N VAL A 456 -17.73 2.13 15.45
CA VAL A 456 -17.09 1.96 14.14
C VAL A 456 -15.65 2.46 14.18
N TYR A 457 -14.71 1.53 13.96
CA TYR A 457 -13.28 1.80 13.83
C TYR A 457 -12.75 1.43 12.44
N LEU A 458 -11.70 2.13 12.02
CA LEU A 458 -10.87 1.79 10.86
C LEU A 458 -9.42 1.64 11.32
N SER A 459 -8.78 0.51 11.02
CA SER A 459 -7.34 0.33 11.28
C SER A 459 -6.53 0.36 9.99
N THR A 460 -5.27 0.74 10.09
CA THR A 460 -4.24 0.61 9.04
C THR A 460 -3.18 -0.44 9.37
N GLY A 461 -3.39 -1.23 10.44
CA GLY A 461 -2.45 -2.27 10.87
C GLY A 461 -2.45 -3.54 9.99
N PRO A 462 -1.52 -4.47 10.25
CA PRO A 462 -1.42 -5.74 9.51
C PRO A 462 -2.75 -6.50 9.45
N GLU A 463 -3.52 -6.50 10.54
CA GLU A 463 -4.83 -7.15 10.64
C GLU A 463 -5.88 -6.55 9.70
N ALA A 464 -5.75 -5.26 9.36
CA ALA A 464 -6.60 -4.60 8.36
C ALA A 464 -6.18 -4.96 6.94
N VAL A 465 -4.88 -5.10 6.67
CA VAL A 465 -4.34 -5.54 5.38
C VAL A 465 -4.75 -6.98 5.08
N GLU A 466 -4.68 -7.86 6.08
CA GLU A 466 -5.22 -9.22 6.02
C GLU A 466 -6.74 -9.19 5.74
N ALA A 467 -7.50 -8.37 6.47
CA ALA A 467 -8.95 -8.20 6.30
C ALA A 467 -9.40 -7.45 5.02
N GLY A 468 -8.47 -7.06 4.14
CA GLY A 468 -8.78 -6.55 2.80
C GLY A 468 -8.41 -5.10 2.49
N LEU A 469 -7.80 -4.35 3.42
CA LEU A 469 -7.29 -2.99 3.16
C LEU A 469 -6.19 -3.00 2.09
N ARG A 470 -6.31 -2.14 1.08
CA ARG A 470 -5.35 -1.96 -0.04
C ARG A 470 -5.01 -0.49 -0.32
N CYS A 471 -5.86 0.46 0.06
CA CYS A 471 -5.65 1.89 -0.20
C CYS A 471 -4.59 2.54 0.72
N LEU A 472 -4.33 1.93 1.88
CA LEU A 472 -3.38 2.34 2.91
C LEU A 472 -2.60 1.11 3.41
N GLN A 473 -1.45 1.37 4.05
CA GLN A 473 -0.55 0.35 4.60
C GLN A 473 0.03 0.83 5.93
N PRO A 474 0.55 -0.06 6.79
CA PRO A 474 1.46 0.33 7.87
C PRO A 474 2.63 1.16 7.32
N ALA A 475 2.95 2.26 8.00
CA ALA A 475 4.10 3.08 7.68
C ALA A 475 5.39 2.50 8.27
N LEU A 476 6.52 2.84 7.63
CA LEU A 476 7.84 2.38 8.02
C LEU A 476 8.80 3.57 8.20
N GLN A 477 9.56 3.54 9.30
CA GLN A 477 10.65 4.49 9.54
C GLN A 477 11.92 3.73 9.94
N TYR A 478 12.96 3.80 9.12
CA TYR A 478 14.30 3.37 9.55
C TYR A 478 14.79 4.25 10.71
N ILE A 479 15.47 3.65 11.68
CA ILE A 479 16.20 4.39 12.72
C ILE A 479 17.63 4.69 12.23
N ALA A 480 18.42 5.45 13.00
CA ALA A 480 19.69 6.00 12.52
C ALA A 480 20.78 4.95 12.23
N GLY A 481 20.59 3.69 12.66
CA GLY A 481 21.56 2.60 12.58
C GLY A 481 20.98 1.27 13.07
N GLU A 482 21.76 0.19 13.01
CA GLU A 482 21.37 -1.08 13.64
C GLU A 482 21.69 -1.08 15.15
N LEU A 483 20.75 -1.54 15.96
CA LEU A 483 20.91 -1.80 17.39
C LEU A 483 20.85 -3.30 17.67
N PRO A 484 21.72 -3.86 18.54
CA PRO A 484 21.52 -5.20 19.06
C PRO A 484 20.30 -5.23 19.99
N VAL A 485 19.49 -6.28 19.89
CA VAL A 485 18.39 -6.53 20.84
C VAL A 485 18.43 -7.98 21.32
N GLU A 486 18.11 -8.19 22.59
CA GLU A 486 18.13 -9.48 23.29
C GLU A 486 16.83 -9.64 24.09
N GLU A 487 16.45 -10.88 24.43
CA GLU A 487 15.19 -11.15 25.16
C GLU A 487 15.24 -10.50 26.56
N GLY A 488 14.19 -9.75 26.91
CA GLY A 488 14.13 -8.98 28.15
C GLY A 488 14.80 -7.59 28.11
N LEU A 489 15.47 -7.20 27.03
CA LEU A 489 16.03 -5.85 26.89
C LEU A 489 14.93 -4.78 26.79
N VAL A 490 14.95 -3.80 27.69
CA VAL A 490 14.02 -2.65 27.69
C VAL A 490 14.70 -1.46 27.01
N LEU A 491 14.21 -1.06 25.83
CA LEU A 491 14.68 0.14 25.11
C LEU A 491 13.71 1.32 25.28
N PRO A 492 14.18 2.51 25.70
CA PRO A 492 13.37 3.72 25.71
C PRO A 492 13.18 4.27 24.29
N VAL A 493 11.99 4.05 23.71
CA VAL A 493 11.61 4.64 22.41
C VAL A 493 10.81 5.92 22.64
N MET A 494 11.33 7.05 22.17
CA MET A 494 10.66 8.34 22.14
C MET A 494 9.82 8.46 20.87
N ALA A 495 8.49 8.45 21.03
CA ALA A 495 7.57 8.91 19.98
C ALA A 495 7.45 10.44 20.05
N SER A 496 7.77 11.12 18.95
CA SER A 496 7.72 12.58 18.83
C SER A 496 6.86 12.99 17.64
N HIS A 497 6.22 14.16 17.71
CA HIS A 497 5.43 14.68 16.60
C HIS A 497 5.34 16.20 16.61
N ASN A 498 5.01 16.77 15.45
CA ASN A 498 4.47 18.11 15.34
C ASN A 498 3.03 18.03 14.79
N THR A 499 2.51 19.08 14.14
CA THR A 499 1.14 19.04 13.58
C THR A 499 1.04 18.34 12.21
N VAL A 500 2.14 17.85 11.64
CA VAL A 500 2.18 17.31 10.26
C VAL A 500 3.12 16.11 10.06
N ARG A 501 3.79 15.58 11.10
CA ARG A 501 4.66 14.40 11.03
C ARG A 501 4.85 13.74 12.40
N LEU A 502 4.85 12.41 12.41
CA LEU A 502 5.33 11.53 13.49
C LEU A 502 6.80 11.14 13.25
N ARG A 503 7.58 10.90 14.31
CA ARG A 503 8.93 10.33 14.28
C ARG A 503 9.21 9.52 15.55
N PHE A 504 9.85 8.36 15.41
CA PHE A 504 10.27 7.49 16.51
C PHE A 504 11.81 7.43 16.58
N ASP A 505 12.37 7.62 17.77
CA ASP A 505 13.82 7.55 18.04
C ASP A 505 14.08 6.73 19.31
N VAL A 506 15.26 6.09 19.39
CA VAL A 506 15.69 5.38 20.61
C VAL A 506 16.59 6.29 21.43
N GLU A 507 16.25 6.54 22.70
CA GLU A 507 17.02 7.44 23.57
C GLU A 507 18.35 6.79 23.99
N SER A 508 19.44 7.57 23.93
CA SER A 508 20.80 7.15 24.33
C SER A 508 21.32 5.87 23.66
N ALA A 509 20.93 5.63 22.40
CA ALA A 509 21.21 4.39 21.69
C ALA A 509 22.61 4.32 21.05
N ASP A 510 23.39 3.29 21.43
CA ASP A 510 24.70 2.98 20.85
C ASP A 510 24.57 2.12 19.58
N TYR A 511 24.42 2.79 18.44
CA TYR A 511 24.32 2.16 17.12
C TYR A 511 25.63 1.48 16.67
N LEU A 512 25.52 0.26 16.12
CA LEU A 512 26.64 -0.53 15.59
C LEU A 512 27.26 0.09 14.32
N ASN A 513 26.41 0.73 13.53
CA ASN A 513 26.68 1.40 12.27
C ASN A 513 25.68 2.55 12.13
N LEU A 514 26.04 3.64 11.45
CA LEU A 514 25.09 4.71 11.12
C LEU A 514 24.75 4.68 9.64
N HIS A 515 23.46 4.78 9.32
CA HIS A 515 22.99 4.89 7.95
C HIS A 515 23.12 6.34 7.44
N LYS A 516 23.58 6.51 6.20
CA LYS A 516 23.55 7.81 5.51
C LYS A 516 22.28 7.87 4.66
N PRO A 517 21.36 8.84 4.86
CA PRO A 517 20.24 9.02 3.95
C PRO A 517 20.72 9.47 2.57
N ASP A 518 20.13 8.90 1.52
CA ASP A 518 20.37 9.26 0.13
C ASP A 518 19.06 9.21 -0.66
N ALA A 519 18.62 10.37 -1.18
CA ALA A 519 17.33 10.49 -1.87
C ALA A 519 17.37 10.00 -3.34
N SER A 520 18.57 9.66 -3.85
CA SER A 520 18.74 9.28 -5.25
C SER A 520 18.61 7.78 -5.52
N PHE A 521 18.67 6.92 -4.49
CA PHE A 521 18.71 5.47 -4.68
C PHE A 521 17.32 4.85 -4.99
N PRO A 522 17.13 4.17 -6.13
CA PRO A 522 15.85 3.57 -6.49
C PRO A 522 15.46 2.43 -5.54
N HIS A 523 14.27 2.52 -4.95
CA HIS A 523 13.78 1.49 -4.01
C HIS A 523 13.55 0.12 -4.68
N ALA A 524 13.35 0.09 -6.02
CA ALA A 524 13.18 -1.13 -6.80
C ALA A 524 14.34 -2.13 -6.66
N HIS A 525 15.56 -1.64 -6.36
CA HIS A 525 16.71 -2.53 -6.13
C HIS A 525 16.57 -3.39 -4.86
N PHE A 526 15.78 -2.99 -3.87
CA PHE A 526 15.48 -3.84 -2.71
C PHE A 526 14.51 -4.97 -3.10
N SER A 527 13.44 -4.66 -3.83
CA SER A 527 12.52 -5.67 -4.38
C SER A 527 13.28 -6.67 -5.27
N MET A 528 14.15 -6.18 -6.16
CA MET A 528 15.02 -7.00 -7.03
C MET A 528 15.98 -7.90 -6.24
N LEU A 529 16.46 -7.47 -5.06
CA LEU A 529 17.33 -8.28 -4.20
C LEU A 529 16.56 -9.27 -3.31
N ALA A 530 15.29 -9.03 -3.05
CA ALA A 530 14.40 -9.93 -2.31
C ALA A 530 13.77 -11.03 -3.19
N ASP A 531 13.77 -10.83 -4.52
CA ASP A 531 13.34 -11.80 -5.54
C ASP A 531 14.35 -12.99 -5.60
N GLU A 532 14.25 -13.89 -4.62
CA GLU A 532 15.18 -15.02 -4.47
C GLU A 532 15.11 -16.01 -5.64
N GLU A 533 13.90 -16.33 -6.13
CA GLU A 533 13.70 -17.27 -7.24
C GLU A 533 14.44 -16.81 -8.49
N ARG A 534 14.26 -15.54 -8.87
CA ARG A 534 15.05 -14.88 -9.92
C ARG A 534 16.55 -14.97 -9.65
N CYS A 535 17.00 -14.63 -8.44
CA CYS A 535 18.43 -14.67 -8.11
C CYS A 535 19.02 -16.09 -8.21
N GLN A 536 18.25 -17.11 -7.86
CA GLN A 536 18.64 -18.51 -8.01
C GLN A 536 18.66 -18.96 -9.48
N ALA A 537 17.66 -18.60 -10.29
CA ALA A 537 17.62 -18.91 -11.72
C ALA A 537 18.80 -18.26 -12.47
N TYR A 538 19.07 -16.97 -12.24
CA TYR A 538 20.29 -16.32 -12.75
C TYR A 538 21.55 -17.01 -12.24
N GLN A 539 21.63 -17.45 -10.97
CA GLN A 539 22.79 -18.21 -10.48
C GLN A 539 22.97 -19.54 -11.24
N ARG A 540 21.89 -20.26 -11.56
CA ARG A 540 21.94 -21.54 -12.28
C ARG A 540 22.35 -21.35 -13.75
N ALA A 541 21.75 -20.40 -14.46
CA ALA A 541 22.07 -20.05 -15.85
C ALA A 541 23.51 -19.52 -16.00
N ILE A 542 23.88 -18.50 -15.21
CA ILE A 542 25.24 -17.93 -15.21
C ILE A 542 26.29 -19.00 -14.91
N ARG A 543 26.01 -19.95 -14.00
CA ARG A 543 26.94 -21.04 -13.70
C ARG A 543 27.13 -22.01 -14.87
N ARG A 544 26.08 -22.31 -15.64
CA ARG A 544 26.17 -23.19 -16.81
C ARG A 544 26.93 -22.51 -17.96
N VAL A 545 26.60 -21.28 -18.32
CA VAL A 545 27.30 -20.56 -19.40
C VAL A 545 28.77 -20.26 -19.08
N VAL A 546 29.09 -19.90 -17.83
CA VAL A 546 30.48 -19.66 -17.39
C VAL A 546 31.31 -20.95 -17.47
N LYS A 547 30.75 -22.09 -17.05
CA LYS A 547 31.42 -23.40 -17.16
C LYS A 547 31.62 -23.80 -18.64
N GLN A 548 30.59 -23.65 -19.47
CA GLN A 548 30.65 -23.94 -20.90
C GLN A 548 31.76 -23.14 -21.59
N ARG A 549 31.87 -21.84 -21.29
CA ARG A 549 32.89 -20.96 -21.87
C ARG A 549 34.30 -21.25 -21.35
N GLN A 550 34.46 -21.65 -20.10
CA GLN A 550 35.73 -22.18 -19.61
C GLN A 550 36.15 -23.48 -20.30
N GLN A 551 35.21 -24.29 -20.78
CA GLN A 551 35.48 -25.53 -21.52
C GLN A 551 35.74 -25.29 -23.03
N GLN A 552 35.09 -24.30 -23.64
CA GLN A 552 35.21 -23.97 -25.06
C GLN A 552 36.36 -22.99 -25.35
N ASP A 553 36.40 -21.88 -24.62
CA ASP A 553 37.29 -20.74 -24.87
C ASP A 553 38.48 -20.72 -23.88
N GLY A 554 38.58 -21.71 -22.99
CA GLY A 554 39.55 -21.81 -21.89
C GLY A 554 39.28 -20.87 -20.71
N GLU A 555 38.50 -19.81 -20.91
CA GLU A 555 38.22 -18.76 -19.93
C GLU A 555 36.84 -18.10 -20.19
N ALA A 556 36.20 -17.63 -19.13
CA ALA A 556 34.96 -16.86 -19.22
C ALA A 556 35.20 -15.42 -18.73
N HIS A 557 35.00 -14.46 -19.62
CA HIS A 557 35.03 -13.02 -19.34
C HIS A 557 33.64 -12.45 -19.54
N VAL A 558 33.06 -11.97 -18.45
CA VAL A 558 31.66 -11.59 -18.34
C VAL A 558 31.55 -10.05 -18.30
N LEU A 559 30.66 -9.49 -19.11
CA LEU A 559 30.19 -8.10 -18.98
C LEU A 559 28.79 -8.10 -18.35
N ASP A 560 28.63 -7.34 -17.28
CA ASP A 560 27.35 -7.13 -16.58
C ASP A 560 26.77 -5.76 -16.99
N ILE A 561 25.80 -5.77 -17.91
CA ILE A 561 25.17 -4.55 -18.41
C ILE A 561 24.07 -4.13 -17.45
N GLY A 562 24.15 -2.91 -16.94
CA GLY A 562 23.18 -2.36 -15.97
C GLY A 562 23.30 -2.97 -14.57
N CYS A 563 24.50 -3.43 -14.19
CA CYS A 563 24.78 -4.24 -12.98
C CYS A 563 24.13 -3.82 -11.64
N GLY A 564 23.73 -2.55 -11.47
CA GLY A 564 22.96 -2.06 -10.33
C GLY A 564 23.67 -2.28 -8.99
N THR A 565 23.19 -3.27 -8.23
CA THR A 565 23.76 -3.70 -6.94
C THR A 565 24.99 -4.60 -7.08
N GLY A 566 25.36 -4.98 -8.31
CA GLY A 566 26.48 -5.87 -8.63
C GLY A 566 26.18 -7.36 -8.43
N ILE A 567 24.91 -7.74 -8.23
CA ILE A 567 24.55 -9.12 -7.89
C ILE A 567 24.92 -10.12 -9.01
N LEU A 568 24.65 -9.81 -10.28
CA LEU A 568 24.99 -10.71 -11.40
C LEU A 568 26.51 -10.86 -11.57
N SER A 569 27.27 -9.77 -11.48
CA SER A 569 28.73 -9.77 -11.41
C SER A 569 29.27 -10.66 -10.28
N LEU A 570 28.66 -10.62 -9.10
CA LEU A 570 29.03 -11.49 -7.97
C LEU A 570 28.70 -12.96 -8.24
N LEU A 571 27.55 -13.27 -8.83
CA LEU A 571 27.17 -14.62 -9.23
C LEU A 571 28.12 -15.18 -10.31
N ALA A 572 28.48 -14.38 -11.30
CA ALA A 572 29.43 -14.73 -12.36
C ALA A 572 30.85 -14.99 -11.82
N ALA A 573 31.36 -14.11 -10.95
CA ALA A 573 32.65 -14.31 -10.32
C ALA A 573 32.66 -15.51 -9.34
N LYS A 574 31.55 -15.75 -8.63
CA LYS A 574 31.32 -16.93 -7.78
C LYS A 574 31.23 -18.22 -8.60
N ALA A 575 30.63 -18.22 -9.79
CA ALA A 575 30.49 -19.41 -10.63
C ALA A 575 31.84 -20.10 -10.98
N GLY A 576 32.94 -19.35 -10.96
CA GLY A 576 34.30 -19.86 -11.16
C GLY A 576 34.98 -20.50 -9.94
N GLN A 577 34.36 -20.56 -8.75
CA GLN A 577 34.92 -21.22 -7.54
C GLN A 577 33.82 -21.82 -6.64
N TRP A 578 34.22 -22.63 -5.65
CA TRP A 578 33.35 -22.94 -4.51
C TRP A 578 33.47 -21.86 -3.42
N ALA A 579 32.43 -21.68 -2.60
CA ALA A 579 32.22 -20.46 -1.83
C ALA A 579 33.02 -20.37 -0.52
N ALA A 580 33.38 -19.15 -0.13
CA ALA A 580 33.86 -18.80 1.20
C ALA A 580 33.16 -17.53 1.71
N SER A 581 32.97 -17.43 3.02
CA SER A 581 32.24 -16.31 3.66
C SER A 581 33.01 -14.99 3.62
N ALA A 582 32.24 -13.90 3.49
CA ALA A 582 32.66 -12.56 3.06
C ALA A 582 33.36 -12.60 1.68
N ASN A 583 32.62 -12.24 0.62
CA ASN A 583 32.89 -12.60 -0.78
C ASN A 583 34.36 -12.47 -1.26
N LYS A 584 35.11 -11.43 -0.86
CA LYS A 584 36.53 -11.19 -1.26
C LYS A 584 36.80 -11.15 -2.79
N LEU A 585 35.74 -11.07 -3.60
CA LEU A 585 35.79 -11.07 -5.08
C LEU A 585 36.27 -9.75 -5.71
N SER A 586 36.64 -8.73 -4.92
CA SER A 586 37.07 -7.40 -5.41
C SER A 586 38.35 -7.42 -6.27
N ARG A 587 39.12 -8.50 -6.25
CA ARG A 587 40.25 -8.74 -7.17
C ARG A 587 39.84 -9.35 -8.52
N ARG A 588 38.55 -9.67 -8.72
CA ARG A 588 37.99 -10.35 -9.90
C ARG A 588 36.81 -9.60 -10.54
N VAL A 589 36.26 -8.59 -9.87
CA VAL A 589 35.17 -7.75 -10.37
C VAL A 589 35.66 -6.31 -10.46
N SER A 590 35.65 -5.74 -11.67
CA SER A 590 35.98 -4.34 -11.93
C SER A 590 34.71 -3.55 -12.22
N VAL A 591 34.35 -2.62 -11.34
CA VAL A 591 33.20 -1.72 -11.56
C VAL A 591 33.64 -0.55 -12.45
N VAL A 592 32.94 -0.35 -13.57
CA VAL A 592 33.21 0.73 -14.52
C VAL A 592 32.05 1.72 -14.48
N HIS A 593 32.28 2.92 -13.96
CA HIS A 593 31.28 4.00 -13.95
C HIS A 593 31.25 4.71 -15.32
N ARG A 594 30.69 4.04 -16.32
CA ARG A 594 30.51 4.54 -17.70
C ARG A 594 29.40 3.78 -18.40
N ASP A 595 28.78 4.40 -19.40
CA ASP A 595 27.77 3.73 -20.25
C ASP A 595 28.34 2.51 -21.00
N SER A 596 27.55 1.44 -21.05
CA SER A 596 27.92 0.16 -21.69
C SER A 596 28.21 0.29 -23.19
N GLY A 597 27.50 1.19 -23.88
CA GLY A 597 27.68 1.51 -25.29
C GLY A 597 28.88 2.44 -25.56
N LEU A 598 29.55 2.97 -24.54
CA LEU A 598 30.77 3.79 -24.67
C LEU A 598 32.08 3.02 -24.37
N LEU A 599 32.00 1.81 -23.82
CA LEU A 599 33.16 0.98 -23.45
C LEU A 599 34.09 0.66 -24.64
N GLN A 600 35.40 0.54 -24.37
CA GLN A 600 36.44 0.27 -25.37
C GLN A 600 37.30 -0.94 -24.99
N ARG A 601 37.65 -1.76 -26.00
CA ARG A 601 38.64 -2.84 -25.87
C ARG A 601 40.04 -2.26 -25.69
N GLY A 602 40.84 -2.88 -24.83
CA GLY A 602 42.17 -2.41 -24.43
C GLY A 602 42.16 -1.23 -23.45
N ARG A 603 41.00 -0.80 -22.96
CA ARG A 603 40.84 0.33 -22.03
C ARG A 603 40.01 -0.06 -20.81
N GLU A 604 38.68 0.00 -20.90
CA GLU A 604 37.79 -0.49 -19.83
C GLU A 604 37.58 -2.01 -19.90
N VAL A 605 37.57 -2.56 -21.11
CA VAL A 605 37.45 -4.00 -21.38
C VAL A 605 38.77 -4.53 -21.95
N ARG A 606 39.11 -5.80 -21.69
CA ARG A 606 40.33 -6.44 -22.23
C ARG A 606 40.42 -6.36 -23.76
N PRO A 607 41.63 -6.40 -24.38
CA PRO A 607 41.80 -6.30 -25.84
C PRO A 607 40.96 -7.30 -26.65
N LEU A 608 40.81 -8.54 -26.15
CA LEU A 608 40.04 -9.59 -26.84
C LEU A 608 38.51 -9.40 -26.74
N GLY A 609 38.01 -8.53 -25.85
CA GLY A 609 36.58 -8.39 -25.56
C GLY A 609 36.03 -9.49 -24.64
N VAL A 610 34.73 -9.47 -24.37
CA VAL A 610 34.00 -10.44 -23.51
C VAL A 610 33.30 -11.54 -24.32
N ASN A 611 33.27 -12.76 -23.80
CA ASN A 611 32.61 -13.92 -24.40
C ASN A 611 31.31 -14.34 -23.69
N VAL A 612 30.96 -13.66 -22.59
CA VAL A 612 29.64 -13.72 -21.94
C VAL A 612 29.14 -12.30 -21.68
N VAL A 613 27.86 -12.06 -21.91
CA VAL A 613 27.13 -10.89 -21.41
C VAL A 613 26.03 -11.38 -20.46
N VAL A 614 25.92 -10.74 -19.30
CA VAL A 614 24.78 -10.88 -18.39
C VAL A 614 24.09 -9.52 -18.26
N ALA A 615 22.78 -9.51 -18.09
CA ALA A 615 22.01 -8.29 -17.85
C ALA A 615 20.70 -8.60 -17.14
N ASP A 616 20.25 -7.66 -16.31
CA ASP A 616 18.85 -7.55 -15.88
C ASP A 616 18.45 -6.08 -15.97
N VAL A 617 17.97 -5.71 -17.16
CA VAL A 617 17.72 -4.32 -17.56
C VAL A 617 16.38 -4.31 -18.29
N PHE A 618 15.35 -4.70 -17.55
CA PHE A 618 14.00 -4.94 -18.02
C PHE A 618 12.99 -4.16 -17.19
N ASP A 619 11.91 -3.73 -17.83
CA ASP A 619 10.73 -3.16 -17.21
C ASP A 619 9.53 -4.11 -17.37
N ALA A 620 8.38 -3.78 -16.79
CA ALA A 620 7.15 -4.56 -16.93
C ALA A 620 6.74 -4.79 -18.41
N GLY A 621 7.09 -3.86 -19.31
CA GLY A 621 6.88 -3.94 -20.76
C GLY A 621 8.04 -4.55 -21.56
N LEU A 622 8.99 -5.23 -20.90
CA LEU A 622 10.21 -5.88 -21.43
C LEU A 622 11.26 -4.97 -22.10
N LEU A 623 10.86 -3.92 -22.82
CA LEU A 623 11.75 -3.17 -23.74
C LEU A 623 12.20 -1.79 -23.23
N GLY A 624 11.53 -1.23 -22.21
CA GLY A 624 11.53 0.19 -21.84
C GLY A 624 12.88 0.79 -21.45
N ASP A 625 13.83 -0.05 -21.05
CA ASP A 625 15.20 0.36 -20.68
C ASP A 625 16.17 0.44 -21.86
N SER A 626 15.70 0.19 -23.10
CA SER A 626 16.54 0.11 -24.30
C SER A 626 17.64 -0.96 -24.24
N PHE A 627 17.52 -2.02 -23.40
CA PHE A 627 18.55 -3.05 -23.26
C PHE A 627 19.01 -3.64 -24.59
N ALA A 628 18.08 -3.98 -25.49
CA ALA A 628 18.40 -4.50 -26.81
C ALA A 628 19.32 -3.55 -27.62
N TYR A 629 19.16 -2.23 -27.47
CA TYR A 629 20.00 -1.22 -28.13
C TYR A 629 21.36 -1.04 -27.42
N MET A 630 21.41 -1.09 -26.08
CA MET A 630 22.68 -1.13 -25.34
C MET A 630 23.52 -2.35 -25.68
N LEU A 631 22.89 -3.53 -25.73
CA LEU A 631 23.49 -4.79 -26.16
C LEU A 631 24.02 -4.68 -27.59
N ASP A 632 23.28 -4.05 -28.51
CA ASP A 632 23.71 -3.84 -29.89
C ASP A 632 24.94 -2.91 -30.01
N LEU A 633 25.03 -1.87 -29.17
CA LEU A 633 26.22 -1.02 -29.07
C LEU A 633 27.42 -1.77 -28.46
N ALA A 634 27.19 -2.53 -27.38
CA ALA A 634 28.22 -3.35 -26.74
C ALA A 634 28.76 -4.42 -27.70
N LYS A 635 27.90 -5.08 -28.48
CA LYS A 635 28.27 -6.07 -29.50
C LYS A 635 29.19 -5.51 -30.58
N ARG A 636 28.96 -4.28 -31.02
CA ARG A 636 29.79 -3.60 -32.03
C ARG A 636 31.16 -3.15 -31.50
N LYS A 637 31.39 -3.17 -30.18
CA LYS A 637 32.59 -2.61 -29.55
C LYS A 637 33.37 -3.62 -28.71
N VAL A 638 32.75 -4.24 -27.71
CA VAL A 638 33.43 -4.97 -26.62
C VAL A 638 33.07 -6.44 -26.49
N VAL A 639 31.93 -6.89 -27.01
CA VAL A 639 31.57 -8.33 -27.02
C VAL A 639 32.23 -9.04 -28.21
N GLN A 640 32.55 -10.32 -28.05
CA GLN A 640 33.11 -11.19 -29.10
C GLN A 640 31.99 -11.75 -30.02
N PRO A 641 32.28 -12.06 -31.30
CA PRO A 641 31.38 -12.84 -32.15
C PRO A 641 31.09 -14.20 -31.51
N GLY A 642 29.84 -14.68 -31.58
CA GLY A 642 29.44 -15.95 -30.97
C GLY A 642 29.53 -15.99 -29.43
N ALA A 643 29.64 -14.84 -28.76
CA ALA A 643 29.52 -14.75 -27.30
C ALA A 643 28.11 -15.11 -26.82
N ALA A 644 27.99 -15.72 -25.65
CA ALA A 644 26.69 -16.00 -25.04
C ALA A 644 26.10 -14.76 -24.36
N VAL A 645 24.77 -14.64 -24.37
CA VAL A 645 24.02 -13.61 -23.65
C VAL A 645 23.03 -14.31 -22.70
N VAL A 646 22.96 -13.85 -21.46
CA VAL A 646 21.97 -14.25 -20.46
C VAL A 646 21.22 -12.99 -20.01
N PRO A 647 19.90 -12.88 -20.26
CA PRO A 647 19.04 -13.85 -20.93
C PRO A 647 19.34 -14.05 -22.42
N SER A 648 19.00 -15.23 -22.94
CA SER A 648 19.17 -15.61 -24.35
C SER A 648 18.01 -15.11 -25.22
N ALA A 649 16.78 -15.09 -24.69
CA ALA A 649 15.58 -14.63 -25.38
C ALA A 649 14.49 -14.15 -24.41
N ALA A 650 13.45 -13.53 -24.96
CA ALA A 650 12.21 -13.23 -24.24
C ALA A 650 10.99 -13.37 -25.15
N THR A 651 9.89 -13.90 -24.61
CA THR A 651 8.58 -13.97 -25.28
C THR A 651 7.57 -13.07 -24.57
N LEU A 652 6.93 -12.16 -25.30
CA LEU A 652 5.91 -11.26 -24.75
C LEU A 652 4.48 -11.78 -25.03
N TYR A 653 3.61 -11.70 -24.04
CA TYR A 653 2.19 -12.11 -24.08
C TYR A 653 1.28 -10.95 -23.69
N CYS A 654 0.05 -10.93 -24.22
CA CYS A 654 -0.98 -9.96 -23.80
C CYS A 654 -2.37 -10.58 -23.67
N MET A 655 -3.23 -9.89 -22.91
CA MET A 655 -4.61 -10.27 -22.62
C MET A 655 -5.50 -9.01 -22.58
N GLY A 656 -6.66 -9.07 -23.25
CA GLY A 656 -7.67 -8.01 -23.19
C GLY A 656 -8.52 -8.14 -21.92
N ILE A 657 -8.70 -7.03 -21.21
CA ILE A 657 -9.43 -6.98 -19.93
C ILE A 657 -10.41 -5.81 -19.88
N GLU A 658 -11.38 -5.92 -18.99
CA GLU A 658 -12.16 -4.79 -18.47
C GLU A 658 -11.50 -4.31 -17.17
N ALA A 659 -11.16 -3.03 -17.07
CA ALA A 659 -10.62 -2.40 -15.87
C ALA A 659 -11.30 -1.03 -15.68
N LEU A 660 -12.45 -1.03 -15.00
CA LEU A 660 -13.36 0.10 -14.85
C LEU A 660 -13.97 0.14 -13.45
N THR A 661 -13.97 1.32 -12.82
CA THR A 661 -14.77 1.54 -11.61
C THR A 661 -16.21 1.83 -12.03
N GLY A 662 -17.13 0.90 -11.75
CA GLY A 662 -18.55 1.02 -12.02
C GLY A 662 -19.30 1.68 -10.85
N THR A 663 -19.96 0.84 -10.05
CA THR A 663 -20.72 1.26 -8.86
C THR A 663 -19.91 1.00 -7.59
N VAL A 664 -19.73 2.02 -6.74
CA VAL A 664 -19.05 1.92 -5.44
C VAL A 664 -20.05 2.25 -4.34
N VAL A 665 -20.29 1.31 -3.43
CA VAL A 665 -21.24 1.46 -2.29
C VAL A 665 -22.62 1.97 -2.77
N GLY A 666 -23.09 1.50 -3.93
CA GLY A 666 -24.37 1.90 -4.54
C GLY A 666 -24.36 3.23 -5.32
N PHE A 667 -23.24 3.94 -5.41
CA PHE A 667 -23.08 5.17 -6.20
C PHE A 667 -22.35 4.91 -7.52
N ASN A 668 -22.82 5.53 -8.60
CA ASN A 668 -22.18 5.51 -9.92
C ASN A 668 -20.88 6.33 -9.89
N MET A 669 -19.73 5.67 -9.98
CA MET A 669 -18.41 6.32 -10.00
C MET A 669 -17.78 6.36 -11.40
N THR A 670 -18.53 6.02 -12.45
CA THR A 670 -18.00 5.90 -13.82
C THR A 670 -17.27 7.14 -14.36
N PRO A 671 -17.57 8.41 -13.99
CA PRO A 671 -16.78 9.57 -14.42
C PRO A 671 -15.29 9.49 -14.07
N MET A 672 -14.93 8.77 -12.99
CA MET A 672 -13.53 8.59 -12.57
C MET A 672 -12.69 7.81 -13.60
N ASN A 673 -13.31 7.00 -14.47
CA ASN A 673 -12.57 6.24 -15.49
C ASN A 673 -11.90 7.13 -16.55
N THR A 674 -12.39 8.36 -16.74
CA THR A 674 -11.75 9.44 -17.53
C THR A 674 -10.29 9.67 -17.12
N TYR A 675 -9.97 9.45 -15.84
CA TYR A 675 -8.64 9.69 -15.26
C TYR A 675 -7.72 8.47 -15.31
N ARG A 676 -8.21 7.29 -15.74
CA ARG A 676 -7.37 6.09 -15.96
C ARG A 676 -6.47 6.25 -17.19
N TRP A 677 -6.95 6.89 -18.24
CA TRP A 677 -6.30 6.86 -19.56
C TRP A 677 -4.92 7.52 -19.59
N ASP A 678 -3.95 6.80 -20.14
CA ASP A 678 -2.62 7.30 -20.46
C ASP A 678 -2.09 6.77 -21.80
N ALA A 679 -1.11 7.46 -22.37
CA ALA A 679 -0.46 7.09 -23.64
C ALA A 679 0.71 6.11 -23.44
N ASN A 680 1.15 5.92 -22.20
CA ASN A 680 2.06 4.87 -21.77
C ASN A 680 1.31 3.83 -20.93
N TYR A 681 1.87 2.63 -20.83
CA TYR A 681 1.47 1.66 -19.81
C TYR A 681 2.03 2.03 -18.44
N GLU A 682 1.52 1.41 -17.38
CA GLU A 682 2.07 1.49 -16.03
C GLU A 682 2.33 0.07 -15.49
N ALA A 683 3.38 -0.08 -14.66
CA ALA A 683 3.68 -1.33 -14.00
C ALA A 683 2.70 -1.55 -12.84
N VAL A 684 2.06 -2.72 -12.79
CA VAL A 684 1.09 -3.11 -11.77
C VAL A 684 1.39 -4.53 -11.29
N ASP A 685 0.93 -4.83 -10.07
CA ASP A 685 0.57 -6.21 -9.70
C ASP A 685 -0.90 -6.38 -10.09
N LEU A 686 -1.20 -7.28 -11.04
CA LEU A 686 -2.57 -7.41 -11.57
C LEU A 686 -3.56 -7.92 -10.51
N ALA A 687 -3.09 -8.63 -9.47
CA ALA A 687 -3.95 -9.11 -8.38
C ALA A 687 -4.46 -7.96 -7.49
N ASP A 688 -3.73 -6.83 -7.44
CA ASP A 688 -4.12 -5.64 -6.67
C ASP A 688 -4.85 -4.58 -7.55
N VAL A 689 -5.25 -4.95 -8.78
CA VAL A 689 -6.07 -4.12 -9.70
C VAL A 689 -7.42 -4.80 -9.97
N PRO A 690 -8.56 -4.20 -9.60
CA PRO A 690 -9.88 -4.74 -9.95
C PRO A 690 -10.10 -4.80 -11.47
N HIS A 691 -10.30 -6.00 -12.00
CA HIS A 691 -10.45 -6.24 -13.43
C HIS A 691 -11.30 -7.48 -13.73
N ARG A 692 -11.75 -7.63 -14.98
CA ARG A 692 -12.32 -8.88 -15.54
C ARG A 692 -11.54 -9.30 -16.78
N ARG A 693 -11.21 -10.59 -16.90
CA ARG A 693 -10.52 -11.14 -18.07
C ARG A 693 -11.51 -11.33 -19.22
N LEU A 694 -11.32 -10.63 -20.33
CA LEU A 694 -12.23 -10.76 -21.48
C LEU A 694 -11.70 -11.70 -22.57
N THR A 695 -10.38 -11.94 -22.65
CA THR A 695 -9.78 -12.75 -23.72
C THR A 695 -8.84 -13.82 -23.19
N LYS A 696 -8.57 -14.84 -24.01
CA LYS A 696 -7.41 -15.72 -23.80
C LYS A 696 -6.10 -14.90 -23.94
N PRO A 697 -5.00 -15.34 -23.29
CA PRO A 697 -3.65 -14.85 -23.58
C PRO A 697 -3.24 -15.10 -25.03
N VAL A 698 -2.44 -14.20 -25.59
CA VAL A 698 -1.88 -14.34 -26.96
C VAL A 698 -0.42 -13.90 -26.96
N LYS A 699 0.46 -14.72 -27.55
CA LYS A 699 1.87 -14.37 -27.83
C LYS A 699 1.93 -13.19 -28.80
N VAL A 700 2.49 -12.07 -28.35
CA VAL A 700 2.66 -10.84 -29.13
C VAL A 700 3.88 -10.96 -30.05
N PHE A 701 5.03 -11.33 -29.48
CA PHE A 701 6.27 -11.57 -30.20
C PHE A 701 7.28 -12.36 -29.36
N GLU A 702 8.39 -12.69 -29.99
CA GLU A 702 9.59 -13.27 -29.38
C GLU A 702 10.80 -12.44 -29.84
N HIS A 703 11.80 -12.29 -28.97
CA HIS A 703 13.00 -11.50 -29.21
C HIS A 703 14.22 -12.27 -28.72
N PHE A 704 15.17 -12.52 -29.62
CA PHE A 704 16.41 -13.24 -29.30
C PHE A 704 17.55 -12.26 -29.07
N PHE A 705 18.18 -12.34 -27.91
CA PHE A 705 19.32 -11.51 -27.54
C PHE A 705 20.64 -12.03 -28.14
N ASP A 706 20.65 -13.19 -28.81
CA ASP A 706 21.78 -13.67 -29.62
C ASP A 706 22.14 -12.70 -30.77
N GLY A 707 21.15 -12.09 -31.41
CA GLY A 707 21.30 -11.22 -32.58
C GLY A 707 21.44 -11.96 -33.93
N GLU A 708 21.43 -13.29 -33.94
CA GLU A 708 21.46 -14.11 -35.15
C GLU A 708 20.04 -14.26 -35.73
N ARG A 709 19.02 -14.31 -34.87
CA ARG A 709 17.61 -14.48 -35.26
C ARG A 709 16.90 -13.14 -35.44
N LYS A 710 16.69 -12.71 -36.69
CA LYS A 710 15.95 -11.47 -37.01
C LYS A 710 14.47 -11.56 -36.63
N GLY A 711 14.06 -10.80 -35.61
CA GLY A 711 12.66 -10.67 -35.20
C GLY A 711 11.75 -10.11 -36.30
N ARG A 712 10.53 -10.64 -36.41
CA ARG A 712 9.52 -10.18 -37.38
C ARG A 712 8.86 -8.86 -36.95
N SER A 713 8.67 -7.97 -37.92
CA SER A 713 7.78 -6.79 -37.99
C SER A 713 7.71 -5.81 -36.80
N ARG A 714 7.81 -4.49 -37.09
CA ARG A 714 7.55 -3.42 -36.12
C ARG A 714 6.10 -3.39 -35.63
N GLU A 715 5.16 -3.89 -36.42
CA GLU A 715 3.73 -3.94 -36.09
C GLU A 715 3.22 -5.38 -36.17
N SER A 716 2.28 -5.74 -35.31
CA SER A 716 1.72 -7.09 -35.25
C SER A 716 0.21 -7.02 -34.98
N MET A 717 -0.56 -7.63 -35.87
CA MET A 717 -2.02 -7.72 -35.76
C MET A 717 -2.40 -9.00 -35.02
N LEU A 718 -2.86 -8.85 -33.78
CA LEU A 718 -3.30 -9.94 -32.91
C LEU A 718 -4.80 -10.18 -33.08
N LYS A 719 -5.21 -11.45 -33.02
CA LYS A 719 -6.61 -11.87 -33.02
C LYS A 719 -6.94 -12.45 -31.65
N LEU A 720 -7.35 -11.59 -30.72
CA LEU A 720 -7.73 -12.00 -29.37
C LEU A 720 -9.03 -12.79 -29.42
N GLU A 721 -9.06 -13.97 -28.80
CA GLU A 721 -10.27 -14.77 -28.66
C GLU A 721 -11.00 -14.40 -27.37
N VAL A 722 -12.25 -13.96 -27.50
CA VAL A 722 -13.08 -13.48 -26.38
C VAL A 722 -13.69 -14.67 -25.66
N VAL A 723 -13.56 -14.68 -24.33
CA VAL A 723 -14.08 -15.74 -23.44
C VAL A 723 -15.24 -15.26 -22.56
N GLU A 724 -15.30 -13.98 -22.24
CA GLU A 724 -16.31 -13.37 -21.37
C GLU A 724 -16.90 -12.10 -22.00
N GLU A 725 -18.13 -11.73 -21.63
CA GLU A 725 -18.79 -10.51 -22.11
C GLU A 725 -18.46 -9.29 -21.24
N GLY A 726 -18.15 -8.16 -21.89
CA GLY A 726 -17.80 -6.91 -21.22
C GLY A 726 -17.25 -5.86 -22.18
N VAL A 727 -16.62 -4.83 -21.62
CA VAL A 727 -16.01 -3.72 -22.35
C VAL A 727 -14.49 -3.84 -22.30
N LEU A 728 -13.89 -4.18 -23.43
CA LEU A 728 -12.44 -4.23 -23.58
C LEU A 728 -11.91 -2.79 -23.68
N ASN A 729 -11.52 -2.24 -22.52
CA ASN A 729 -10.96 -0.90 -22.38
C ASN A 729 -9.46 -0.89 -22.02
N ALA A 730 -8.88 -2.04 -21.66
CA ALA A 730 -7.48 -2.15 -21.30
C ALA A 730 -6.85 -3.46 -21.80
N VAL A 731 -5.52 -3.47 -21.85
CA VAL A 731 -4.69 -4.63 -22.17
C VAL A 731 -3.62 -4.76 -21.09
N VAL A 732 -3.52 -5.95 -20.50
CA VAL A 732 -2.39 -6.33 -19.64
C VAL A 732 -1.43 -7.22 -20.42
N PHE A 733 -0.14 -7.06 -20.19
CA PHE A 733 0.92 -7.79 -20.88
C PHE A 733 2.11 -8.07 -19.96
N TRP A 734 2.83 -9.14 -20.26
CA TRP A 734 3.90 -9.72 -19.45
C TRP A 734 4.86 -10.50 -20.35
N PHE A 735 6.00 -10.95 -19.81
CA PHE A 735 6.99 -11.72 -20.57
C PHE A 735 7.46 -12.98 -19.85
N ASP A 736 7.82 -13.97 -20.66
CA ASP A 736 8.71 -15.06 -20.29
C ASP A 736 10.15 -14.64 -20.68
N LEU A 737 11.07 -14.69 -19.72
CA LEU A 737 12.48 -14.34 -19.86
C LEU A 737 13.31 -15.63 -19.85
N HIS A 738 13.67 -16.10 -21.04
CA HIS A 738 14.46 -17.32 -21.21
C HIS A 738 15.93 -17.00 -20.93
N LEU A 739 16.43 -17.41 -19.77
CA LEU A 739 17.81 -17.14 -19.36
C LEU A 739 18.80 -17.93 -20.23
N ASP A 740 18.46 -19.20 -20.47
CA ASP A 740 19.06 -20.12 -21.44
C ASP A 740 18.10 -21.31 -21.69
N ASP A 741 18.56 -22.38 -22.34
CA ASP A 741 17.73 -23.54 -22.73
C ASP A 741 17.15 -24.37 -21.56
N CYS A 742 17.40 -24.02 -20.30
CA CYS A 742 16.90 -24.77 -19.13
C CYS A 742 16.24 -23.91 -18.04
N GLU A 743 16.20 -22.58 -18.18
CA GLU A 743 15.66 -21.68 -17.14
C GLU A 743 14.86 -20.55 -17.79
N THR A 744 13.56 -20.50 -17.55
CA THR A 744 12.69 -19.35 -17.84
C THR A 744 12.26 -18.71 -16.52
N LEU A 745 12.21 -17.38 -16.47
CA LEU A 745 11.47 -16.63 -15.46
C LEU A 745 10.22 -16.03 -16.12
N THR A 746 9.04 -16.14 -15.52
CA THR A 746 7.81 -15.59 -16.09
C THR A 746 7.25 -14.44 -15.26
N SER A 747 6.94 -13.30 -15.87
CA SER A 747 6.27 -12.18 -15.19
C SER A 747 4.73 -12.28 -15.29
N ALA A 748 4.20 -13.46 -15.63
CA ALA A 748 2.78 -13.72 -15.80
C ALA A 748 1.93 -13.36 -14.57
N PRO A 749 0.67 -12.93 -14.76
CA PRO A 749 -0.27 -12.75 -13.66
C PRO A 749 -0.76 -14.09 -13.09
N GLU A 750 -1.27 -14.06 -11.87
CA GLU A 750 -1.78 -15.23 -11.16
C GLU A 750 -2.82 -16.02 -11.99
N GLY A 751 -2.74 -17.36 -11.94
CA GLY A 751 -3.54 -18.25 -12.79
C GLY A 751 -3.03 -18.43 -14.23
N ILE A 752 -1.89 -17.84 -14.59
CA ILE A 752 -1.24 -18.02 -15.90
C ILE A 752 0.23 -18.41 -15.69
N GLY A 753 0.69 -19.45 -16.42
CA GLY A 753 2.07 -19.93 -16.37
C GLY A 753 2.91 -19.55 -17.60
N GLU A 754 4.15 -20.07 -17.63
CA GLU A 754 5.03 -20.02 -18.80
C GLU A 754 4.29 -20.48 -20.07
N GLY A 755 4.63 -19.86 -21.20
CA GLY A 755 3.94 -20.07 -22.47
C GLY A 755 2.64 -19.27 -22.60
N GLY A 756 2.24 -18.52 -21.56
CA GLY A 756 0.93 -17.86 -21.47
C GLY A 756 -0.22 -18.85 -21.27
N VAL A 757 0.06 -20.03 -20.72
CA VAL A 757 -0.92 -21.12 -20.54
C VAL A 757 -1.77 -20.86 -19.30
N LEU A 758 -3.09 -21.05 -19.41
CA LEU A 758 -4.02 -20.93 -18.29
C LEU A 758 -3.88 -22.12 -17.33
N LEU A 759 -3.67 -21.84 -16.05
CA LEU A 759 -3.50 -22.85 -14.99
C LEU A 759 -4.86 -23.26 -14.42
N SER A 760 -5.63 -24.05 -15.17
CA SER A 760 -6.96 -24.51 -14.76
C SER A 760 -6.90 -25.72 -13.81
N GLU A 761 -7.40 -25.53 -12.58
CA GLU A 761 -8.07 -26.56 -11.76
C GLU A 761 -7.36 -27.93 -11.64
N CYS A 762 -6.07 -27.94 -11.28
CA CYS A 762 -5.34 -29.16 -10.91
C CYS A 762 -5.72 -29.69 -9.50
N GLY A 763 -6.98 -30.10 -9.33
CA GLY A 763 -7.41 -31.11 -8.36
C GLY A 763 -7.50 -30.71 -6.88
N GLU A 764 -8.67 -30.19 -6.46
CA GLU A 764 -9.18 -30.52 -5.13
C GLU A 764 -9.82 -31.92 -5.15
N GLY A 765 -9.25 -32.88 -4.41
CA GLY A 765 -9.89 -34.17 -4.12
C GLY A 765 -9.10 -35.41 -4.52
N GLY A 766 -8.30 -35.93 -3.59
CA GLY A 766 -7.66 -37.25 -3.70
C GLY A 766 -6.56 -37.47 -2.67
N ASN A 767 -6.68 -38.49 -1.83
CA ASN A 767 -5.60 -38.87 -0.91
C ASN A 767 -4.40 -39.39 -1.71
N GLY A 768 -3.19 -39.04 -1.29
CA GLY A 768 -1.97 -39.53 -1.92
C GLY A 768 -1.63 -40.97 -1.53
N ASP A 769 -0.96 -41.68 -2.44
CA ASP A 769 0.00 -42.73 -2.10
C ASP A 769 1.06 -42.84 -3.22
N SER A 770 2.08 -43.68 -3.02
CA SER A 770 3.33 -43.66 -3.80
C SER A 770 3.36 -44.52 -5.08
N CYS A 771 4.07 -43.99 -6.09
CA CYS A 771 4.93 -44.67 -7.08
C CYS A 771 4.59 -46.11 -7.58
N SER A 772 4.25 -46.23 -8.87
CA SER A 772 4.63 -47.38 -9.72
C SER A 772 4.55 -47.02 -11.22
N THR A 773 4.99 -47.92 -12.12
CA THR A 773 5.30 -47.64 -13.54
C THR A 773 4.42 -48.39 -14.56
N ASP A 774 4.56 -47.98 -15.83
CA ASP A 774 4.37 -48.74 -17.08
C ASP A 774 2.98 -48.96 -17.71
N VAL A 775 3.04 -49.31 -19.01
CA VAL A 775 1.99 -49.78 -19.95
C VAL A 775 1.27 -48.67 -20.78
N PRO A 776 1.08 -48.83 -22.12
CA PRO A 776 1.04 -47.70 -23.07
C PRO A 776 -0.37 -47.29 -23.58
N PRO A 777 -0.50 -46.15 -24.29
CA PRO A 777 -1.79 -45.66 -24.79
C PRO A 777 -2.36 -46.47 -25.97
N ALA A 778 -3.69 -46.63 -25.98
CA ALA A 778 -4.44 -47.12 -27.13
C ALA A 778 -4.68 -46.01 -28.17
N ALA A 779 -4.65 -46.35 -29.45
CA ALA A 779 -4.83 -45.39 -30.54
C ALA A 779 -6.29 -44.92 -30.71
N ALA A 780 -6.46 -43.67 -31.17
CA ALA A 780 -7.74 -43.13 -31.61
C ALA A 780 -7.65 -42.81 -33.12
N ASP A 781 -8.46 -43.51 -33.92
CA ASP A 781 -8.49 -43.40 -35.38
C ASP A 781 -9.53 -42.36 -35.84
N PRO A 782 -9.19 -41.36 -36.70
CA PRO A 782 -10.09 -40.27 -37.04
C PRO A 782 -10.84 -40.49 -38.36
N GLY A 783 -12.16 -40.72 -38.31
CA GLY A 783 -12.96 -40.79 -39.55
C GLY A 783 -14.47 -40.80 -39.41
N ALA A 784 -15.11 -39.64 -39.61
CA ALA A 784 -16.39 -39.45 -40.33
C ALA A 784 -16.80 -37.97 -40.32
N ALA A 785 -17.43 -37.50 -41.40
CA ALA A 785 -17.99 -36.15 -41.48
C ALA A 785 -19.24 -36.13 -42.38
N MET A 786 -20.00 -35.04 -42.26
CA MET A 786 -21.05 -34.54 -43.17
C MET A 786 -22.47 -35.15 -43.12
N ASP A 787 -23.38 -34.26 -43.53
CA ASP A 787 -24.73 -34.42 -44.08
C ASP A 787 -25.87 -35.08 -43.29
N ALA A 788 -26.75 -34.21 -42.78
CA ALA A 788 -28.10 -34.09 -43.35
C ALA A 788 -28.61 -32.64 -43.24
N ALA A 789 -29.54 -32.24 -44.10
CA ALA A 789 -30.15 -30.91 -44.12
C ALA A 789 -31.68 -30.98 -44.36
N GLU A 790 -32.33 -29.80 -44.29
CA GLU A 790 -33.73 -29.49 -44.66
C GLU A 790 -34.87 -29.69 -43.63
N LYS A 791 -35.57 -28.55 -43.38
CA LYS A 791 -37.05 -28.37 -43.33
C LYS A 791 -37.84 -29.04 -42.17
N LEU A 792 -38.93 -28.48 -41.64
CA LEU A 792 -39.84 -27.40 -42.09
C LEU A 792 -40.68 -26.85 -40.90
N GLY A 793 -41.29 -25.67 -41.05
CA GLY A 793 -42.35 -25.14 -40.16
C GLY A 793 -41.88 -24.34 -38.93
N GLU A 794 -42.59 -23.32 -38.44
CA GLU A 794 -43.75 -22.61 -39.01
C GLU A 794 -43.87 -21.21 -38.36
N ALA A 795 -44.60 -20.26 -38.97
CA ALA A 795 -44.82 -18.90 -38.45
C ALA A 795 -46.32 -18.55 -38.51
N PRO A 796 -46.81 -17.55 -37.74
CA PRO A 796 -47.00 -16.24 -38.38
C PRO A 796 -47.00 -14.97 -37.47
N ALA A 797 -46.57 -13.83 -38.05
CA ALA A 797 -47.14 -12.46 -37.96
C ALA A 797 -47.36 -11.78 -36.57
N ALA A 798 -47.54 -10.45 -36.43
CA ALA A 798 -47.51 -9.29 -37.34
C ALA A 798 -47.01 -8.06 -36.51
N ALA A 799 -46.12 -7.17 -36.96
CA ALA A 799 -46.16 -6.21 -38.08
C ALA A 799 -46.71 -4.80 -37.71
N ALA A 800 -45.87 -3.76 -37.85
CA ALA A 800 -46.27 -2.36 -38.09
C ALA A 800 -45.07 -1.47 -38.52
N SER A 801 -45.22 -0.75 -39.64
CA SER A 801 -44.35 0.33 -40.18
C SER A 801 -45.27 1.24 -41.05
N PRO A 802 -44.81 2.13 -41.96
CA PRO A 802 -43.77 3.19 -41.91
C PRO A 802 -44.30 4.56 -42.45
N THR A 803 -43.45 5.61 -42.49
CA THR A 803 -43.47 6.75 -43.45
C THR A 803 -42.13 7.53 -43.33
N SER A 804 -41.27 7.70 -44.35
CA SER A 804 -41.28 8.62 -45.53
C SER A 804 -41.02 10.10 -45.17
N VAL A 805 -40.37 10.99 -45.96
CA VAL A 805 -40.29 11.18 -47.45
C VAL A 805 -38.88 11.69 -47.89
N CYS A 806 -38.59 11.66 -49.20
CA CYS A 806 -37.31 12.02 -49.86
C CYS A 806 -37.20 13.50 -50.31
N GLN A 807 -35.97 13.98 -50.60
CA GLN A 807 -35.60 14.98 -51.66
C GLN A 807 -34.05 15.17 -51.74
N GLN A 808 -33.49 15.95 -52.67
CA GLN A 808 -33.09 15.60 -54.05
C GLN A 808 -32.05 16.62 -54.59
N GLU A 809 -31.08 16.21 -55.43
CA GLU A 809 -30.15 17.07 -56.24
C GLU A 809 -29.17 18.02 -55.47
N GLU A 810 -28.09 18.61 -56.02
CA GLU A 810 -27.56 18.79 -57.40
C GLU A 810 -26.05 18.37 -57.57
N LEU A 811 -25.53 18.46 -58.81
CA LEU A 811 -24.11 18.32 -59.23
C LEU A 811 -23.72 19.50 -60.14
N PRO A 812 -22.47 20.03 -60.11
CA PRO A 812 -21.47 19.63 -61.14
C PRO A 812 -19.98 19.73 -60.68
N GLY A 813 -18.97 19.24 -61.41
CA GLY A 813 -18.96 18.38 -62.62
C GLY A 813 -17.63 18.39 -63.40
N SER A 814 -17.32 17.27 -64.09
CA SER A 814 -16.24 17.07 -65.10
C SER A 814 -14.77 17.00 -64.57
N ALA A 815 -13.81 16.31 -65.22
CA ALA A 815 -13.80 15.55 -66.49
C ALA A 815 -12.84 14.33 -66.49
N SER A 816 -13.12 13.33 -67.34
CA SER A 816 -12.25 12.33 -68.05
C SER A 816 -10.90 11.86 -67.46
N SER A 817 -10.47 10.59 -67.53
CA SER A 817 -11.00 9.30 -68.08
C SER A 817 -10.00 8.17 -67.69
N GLY A 818 -10.22 6.86 -67.89
CA GLY A 818 -11.38 6.08 -68.36
C GLY A 818 -11.01 5.00 -69.40
N GLY A 819 -10.95 3.70 -69.01
CA GLY A 819 -10.68 2.57 -69.93
C GLY A 819 -10.68 1.17 -69.29
N GLN A 820 -11.47 0.25 -69.85
CA GLN A 820 -11.56 -1.22 -69.61
C GLN A 820 -11.99 -1.86 -70.98
N PRO A 821 -12.01 -3.21 -71.21
CA PRO A 821 -12.31 -4.32 -70.28
C PRO A 821 -11.47 -5.62 -70.46
N SER A 822 -11.92 -6.73 -69.86
CA SER A 822 -11.43 -8.13 -70.02
C SER A 822 -12.12 -8.85 -71.20
N PRO A 823 -11.63 -10.01 -71.73
CA PRO A 823 -12.22 -11.30 -71.32
C PRO A 823 -11.34 -12.61 -71.42
N VAL A 824 -11.71 -13.59 -70.59
CA VAL A 824 -11.95 -15.05 -70.81
C VAL A 824 -11.11 -15.89 -71.80
N ALA A 825 -10.54 -16.98 -71.28
CA ALA A 825 -10.29 -18.33 -71.86
C ALA A 825 -9.74 -19.25 -70.73
N GLU A 826 -9.64 -20.60 -70.78
CA GLU A 826 -10.51 -21.74 -71.19
C GLU A 826 -9.81 -23.05 -70.67
N ALA A 827 -10.37 -24.26 -70.50
CA ALA A 827 -11.71 -24.84 -70.67
C ALA A 827 -11.93 -26.09 -69.72
N ALA A 828 -12.87 -26.98 -70.08
CA ALA A 828 -13.33 -28.25 -69.46
C ALA A 828 -12.54 -29.52 -69.93
N ALA A 829 -12.76 -30.79 -69.51
CA ALA A 829 -13.29 -31.47 -68.31
C ALA A 829 -13.19 -33.03 -68.48
N ALA A 830 -13.57 -33.83 -67.45
CA ALA A 830 -13.80 -35.31 -67.48
C ALA A 830 -12.58 -36.24 -67.70
N ALA A 831 -12.55 -37.53 -67.29
CA ALA A 831 -13.42 -38.33 -66.40
C ALA A 831 -12.69 -39.58 -65.81
N ASP A 832 -13.26 -40.13 -64.72
CA ASP A 832 -13.34 -41.52 -64.23
C ASP A 832 -12.23 -42.58 -64.46
N ASP A 833 -11.59 -42.95 -63.32
CA ASP A 833 -11.72 -44.25 -62.60
C ASP A 833 -11.00 -45.56 -63.05
N THR A 834 -10.60 -46.37 -62.04
CA THR A 834 -10.08 -47.78 -62.05
C THR A 834 -8.79 -48.07 -62.88
N THR A 835 -7.78 -48.88 -62.45
CA THR A 835 -7.68 -49.89 -61.37
C THR A 835 -6.21 -50.28 -61.03
N CYS A 836 -6.00 -50.83 -59.82
CA CYS A 836 -5.04 -51.87 -59.40
C CYS A 836 -3.49 -51.78 -59.58
N GLU A 837 -2.83 -51.81 -58.41
CA GLU A 837 -1.73 -52.73 -57.99
C GLU A 837 -0.28 -52.62 -58.54
N GLY A 838 0.68 -52.76 -57.61
CA GLY A 838 2.07 -53.20 -57.91
C GLY A 838 3.20 -52.46 -57.20
N GLY A 839 3.52 -52.80 -55.94
CA GLY A 839 4.70 -52.26 -55.24
C GLY A 839 4.85 -52.82 -53.82
N GLY A 840 5.77 -53.77 -53.62
CA GLY A 840 5.95 -54.50 -52.36
C GLY A 840 6.84 -53.80 -51.32
N GLU A 841 6.77 -54.30 -50.09
CA GLU A 841 7.39 -53.73 -48.88
C GLU A 841 8.92 -53.97 -48.79
N ALA A 842 9.60 -53.11 -48.04
CA ALA A 842 10.93 -53.33 -47.49
C ALA A 842 10.95 -52.86 -46.01
N GLY A 843 11.58 -53.64 -45.12
CA GLY A 843 11.36 -53.54 -43.66
C GLY A 843 12.26 -52.57 -42.86
N ASP A 844 11.84 -52.39 -41.61
CA ASP A 844 12.34 -51.58 -40.48
C ASP A 844 13.79 -51.03 -40.47
N ALA A 845 13.90 -49.75 -40.05
CA ALA A 845 14.95 -49.29 -39.11
C ALA A 845 14.67 -47.90 -38.44
N ALA A 846 14.35 -47.93 -37.13
CA ALA A 846 14.65 -46.93 -36.07
C ALA A 846 13.99 -45.52 -36.00
N ASP A 847 13.50 -45.17 -34.79
CA ASP A 847 12.78 -43.93 -34.41
C ASP A 847 13.66 -42.78 -33.86
N ASP A 848 14.82 -42.47 -34.47
CA ASP A 848 15.77 -41.47 -33.90
C ASP A 848 15.42 -39.98 -34.17
N TYR A 849 14.34 -39.69 -34.92
CA TYR A 849 13.97 -38.32 -35.34
C TYR A 849 12.46 -38.09 -35.49
N VAL A 850 11.96 -36.99 -34.91
CA VAL A 850 10.57 -36.52 -35.08
C VAL A 850 10.55 -35.12 -35.72
N PRO A 851 10.12 -34.98 -36.99
CA PRO A 851 10.06 -33.68 -37.67
C PRO A 851 9.04 -32.74 -37.02
N ALA A 852 9.40 -31.47 -36.83
CA ALA A 852 8.50 -30.44 -36.31
C ALA A 852 8.91 -29.04 -36.79
N GLY A 853 7.97 -28.30 -37.37
CA GLY A 853 8.20 -26.96 -37.94
C GLY A 853 8.50 -25.84 -36.93
N SER A 854 8.40 -26.11 -35.64
CA SER A 854 8.67 -25.20 -34.53
C SER A 854 8.92 -25.97 -33.24
N PHE A 855 9.68 -25.39 -32.32
CA PHE A 855 9.82 -25.93 -30.97
C PHE A 855 8.46 -25.88 -30.24
N ALA A 856 8.09 -26.99 -29.59
CA ALA A 856 6.81 -27.17 -28.91
C ALA A 856 7.00 -27.58 -27.44
N GLY A 857 8.04 -27.02 -26.79
CA GLY A 857 8.46 -27.37 -25.44
C GLY A 857 9.54 -28.47 -25.39
N ALA A 858 10.19 -28.60 -24.24
CA ALA A 858 11.22 -29.60 -24.03
C ALA A 858 10.62 -31.02 -24.00
N ARG A 859 11.34 -32.01 -24.54
CA ARG A 859 11.00 -33.43 -24.47
C ARG A 859 12.17 -34.18 -23.84
N ALA A 860 11.89 -34.95 -22.79
CA ALA A 860 12.93 -35.73 -22.10
C ALA A 860 13.63 -36.67 -23.09
N GLY A 861 14.97 -36.60 -23.17
CA GLY A 861 15.77 -37.41 -24.08
C GLY A 861 15.86 -36.90 -25.53
N TYR A 862 15.31 -35.73 -25.88
CA TYR A 862 15.38 -35.19 -27.24
C TYR A 862 15.88 -33.74 -27.33
N VAL A 863 16.80 -33.49 -28.26
CA VAL A 863 17.28 -32.16 -28.65
C VAL A 863 16.53 -31.67 -29.89
N PHE A 864 15.84 -30.54 -29.80
CA PHE A 864 15.23 -29.89 -30.97
C PHE A 864 16.30 -29.10 -31.76
N ARG A 865 16.55 -29.48 -33.01
CA ARG A 865 17.56 -28.85 -33.87
C ARG A 865 17.20 -28.98 -35.35
N LEU A 866 17.89 -28.19 -36.19
CA LEU A 866 18.03 -28.49 -37.61
C LEU A 866 19.19 -29.48 -37.77
N GLY A 867 18.89 -30.70 -38.18
CA GLY A 867 19.87 -31.75 -38.48
C GLY A 867 19.70 -32.31 -39.89
N GLU A 868 20.37 -33.42 -40.18
CA GLU A 868 20.45 -34.02 -41.53
C GLU A 868 19.09 -34.48 -42.08
N LEU A 869 18.15 -34.84 -41.20
CA LEU A 869 16.78 -35.24 -41.57
C LEU A 869 15.79 -34.06 -41.57
N GLY A 870 16.27 -32.84 -41.32
CA GLY A 870 15.48 -31.61 -41.26
C GLY A 870 15.32 -31.04 -39.84
N LEU A 871 14.33 -30.16 -39.68
CA LEU A 871 14.01 -29.48 -38.43
C LEU A 871 13.08 -30.36 -37.58
N GLY A 872 13.53 -30.73 -36.37
CA GLY A 872 12.77 -31.60 -35.49
C GLY A 872 13.50 -31.97 -34.20
N TYR A 873 12.89 -32.88 -33.45
CA TYR A 873 13.46 -33.48 -32.24
C TYR A 873 14.32 -34.68 -32.61
N TYR A 874 15.59 -34.67 -32.19
CA TYR A 874 16.55 -35.78 -32.36
C TYR A 874 16.83 -36.41 -31.00
N LEU A 875 16.98 -37.74 -30.93
CA LEU A 875 17.31 -38.42 -29.68
C LEU A 875 18.73 -38.02 -29.19
N ASP A 876 18.88 -37.71 -27.90
CA ASP A 876 20.14 -37.23 -27.32
C ASP A 876 21.07 -38.39 -26.93
N GLY A 877 21.79 -38.97 -27.92
CA GLY A 877 22.48 -40.23 -27.64
C GLY A 877 23.48 -40.80 -28.64
N LYS A 878 24.43 -40.01 -29.18
CA LYS A 878 25.84 -40.43 -29.51
C LYS A 878 26.63 -39.33 -30.23
N GLY A 879 27.79 -38.98 -29.69
CA GLY A 879 28.81 -38.20 -30.41
C GLY A 879 29.76 -39.10 -31.19
N THR A 880 30.09 -38.73 -32.43
CA THR A 880 31.09 -39.42 -33.26
C THR A 880 32.49 -38.86 -32.99
N ALA A 881 33.42 -39.73 -32.60
CA ALA A 881 34.84 -39.40 -32.44
C ALA A 881 35.69 -40.28 -33.36
N ALA A 882 36.64 -39.67 -34.07
CA ALA A 882 37.68 -40.37 -34.82
C ALA A 882 38.98 -40.44 -33.99
N GLN A 883 39.81 -41.46 -34.25
CA GLN A 883 40.98 -41.81 -33.42
C GLN A 883 42.32 -41.36 -34.04
N GLU A 884 43.40 -41.77 -33.38
CA GLU A 884 44.83 -41.66 -33.72
C GLU A 884 45.52 -40.36 -33.25
N ALA A 885 46.73 -40.38 -32.66
CA ALA A 885 47.65 -41.49 -32.36
C ALA A 885 48.24 -41.39 -30.94
N ALA A 886 48.87 -42.47 -30.46
CA ALA A 886 49.43 -42.57 -29.10
C ALA A 886 50.97 -42.47 -29.07
N GLY A 887 51.54 -42.01 -27.94
CA GLY A 887 53.00 -42.10 -27.74
C GLY A 887 53.59 -41.47 -26.46
N GLN A 888 53.82 -42.31 -25.44
CA GLN A 888 55.00 -42.27 -24.51
C GLN A 888 55.22 -41.05 -23.58
N VAL A 889 55.97 -41.12 -22.46
CA VAL A 889 56.19 -42.15 -21.41
C VAL A 889 56.88 -41.47 -20.20
N ALA A 890 56.55 -41.87 -18.96
CA ALA A 890 57.31 -41.60 -17.71
C ALA A 890 57.55 -40.12 -17.28
N ALA A 891 58.00 -39.81 -16.05
CA ALA A 891 57.75 -40.38 -14.71
C ALA A 891 58.35 -39.43 -13.62
N ALA A 892 57.89 -39.59 -12.37
CA ALA A 892 58.58 -39.21 -11.12
C ALA A 892 58.87 -37.70 -10.87
N ASP A 893 59.34 -37.28 -9.68
CA ASP A 893 58.89 -37.56 -8.30
C ASP A 893 59.54 -36.51 -7.35
N SER A 894 59.01 -36.38 -6.14
CA SER A 894 59.72 -35.96 -4.91
C SER A 894 60.08 -34.48 -4.65
N ARG A 895 59.54 -34.01 -3.51
CA ARG A 895 60.25 -33.41 -2.35
C ARG A 895 61.09 -32.10 -2.48
N ALA A 896 60.50 -31.07 -1.86
CA ALA A 896 60.96 -30.50 -0.56
C ALA A 896 62.06 -29.40 -0.48
N ASP A 897 61.61 -28.26 0.05
CA ASP A 897 62.18 -27.53 1.22
C ASP A 897 63.29 -26.45 1.03
N GLN A 898 63.37 -25.59 2.05
CA GLN A 898 64.42 -24.65 2.46
C GLN A 898 64.52 -23.24 1.82
N ARG A 899 64.29 -22.24 2.70
CA ARG A 899 64.78 -20.84 2.60
C ARG A 899 66.30 -20.80 2.90
N PRO A 900 67.10 -19.77 2.52
CA PRO A 900 67.17 -18.55 3.35
C PRO A 900 67.60 -17.19 2.69
N GLN A 901 67.16 -16.09 3.32
CA GLN A 901 67.87 -14.81 3.65
C GLN A 901 68.67 -13.95 2.62
N GLY A 902 68.57 -12.62 2.78
CA GLY A 902 69.43 -11.56 2.17
C GLY A 902 68.61 -10.29 1.79
N LEU A 903 68.68 -9.15 2.50
CA LEU A 903 69.70 -8.06 2.47
C LEU A 903 69.67 -7.19 1.18
N ALA A 904 69.68 -5.84 1.20
CA ALA A 904 69.66 -4.84 2.30
C ALA A 904 69.37 -3.39 1.78
N ALA A 905 69.20 -2.43 2.72
CA ALA A 905 69.35 -0.95 2.58
C ALA A 905 68.32 -0.16 1.72
N ALA A 906 68.05 1.15 1.96
CA ALA A 906 68.52 2.11 2.97
C ALA A 906 67.42 3.13 3.40
N ALA A 907 67.68 3.89 4.48
CA ALA A 907 66.88 5.05 4.97
C ALA A 907 67.74 6.35 4.87
N PRO A 908 67.57 7.50 5.62
CA PRO A 908 66.84 7.81 6.87
C PRO A 908 65.73 8.90 6.65
N GLU A 909 65.19 9.73 7.57
CA GLU A 909 65.25 10.01 9.04
C GLU A 909 63.81 10.57 9.43
N LYS A 910 63.21 10.58 10.64
CA LYS A 910 63.54 11.11 12.01
C LYS A 910 63.62 12.66 12.10
N PRO A 911 63.40 13.32 13.26
CA PRO A 911 63.49 12.80 14.65
C PRO A 911 62.20 12.85 15.51
N SER A 912 62.37 12.56 16.81
CA SER A 912 61.42 12.40 17.94
C SER A 912 61.84 13.34 19.11
N PRO A 913 61.51 13.17 20.43
CA PRO A 913 60.59 12.28 21.17
C PRO A 913 59.77 13.01 22.31
N GLU A 914 59.39 12.27 23.37
CA GLU A 914 59.03 12.68 24.76
C GLU A 914 57.56 13.13 25.06
N GLY A 915 56.94 12.76 26.19
CA GLY A 915 57.39 11.87 27.29
C GLY A 915 56.30 11.61 28.36
N GLU A 916 56.50 10.61 29.25
CA GLU A 916 55.63 10.32 30.42
C GLU A 916 55.99 11.19 31.65
N PRO A 917 55.11 11.26 32.66
CA PRO A 917 55.50 10.74 33.99
C PRO A 917 54.40 9.92 34.69
N ALA A 918 54.73 9.30 35.84
CA ALA A 918 53.92 8.27 36.49
C ALA A 918 53.73 8.44 38.03
N ALA A 919 52.86 7.56 38.56
CA ALA A 919 52.79 7.05 39.95
C ALA A 919 52.01 7.82 41.06
N ALA A 920 51.61 7.02 42.07
CA ALA A 920 50.96 7.34 43.36
C ALA A 920 49.49 7.83 43.33
N ALA A 921 48.58 7.41 44.24
CA ALA A 921 48.64 6.31 45.24
C ALA A 921 47.22 5.87 45.70
N THR A 922 47.17 4.76 46.45
CA THR A 922 46.01 4.06 47.02
C THR A 922 45.02 4.86 47.87
N THR A 923 43.73 4.53 47.76
CA THR A 923 42.82 4.31 48.92
C THR A 923 41.78 3.21 48.64
N THR A 924 41.59 2.32 49.61
CA THR A 924 40.46 1.38 49.76
C THR A 924 39.37 2.04 50.64
N ALA A 925 38.10 1.63 50.79
CA ALA A 925 37.23 0.52 50.37
C ALA A 925 35.75 1.02 50.48
N PRO A 926 34.70 0.19 50.61
CA PRO A 926 34.35 -1.11 50.00
C PRO A 926 33.05 -1.01 49.16
N ALA A 927 32.59 -2.13 48.57
CA ALA A 927 31.27 -2.23 47.91
C ALA A 927 30.20 -2.85 48.83
N PRO A 928 28.90 -2.50 48.66
CA PRO A 928 27.79 -3.32 49.15
C PRO A 928 27.55 -4.53 48.21
N ALA A 929 27.17 -5.68 48.79
CA ALA A 929 26.91 -6.91 48.04
C ALA A 929 25.47 -6.95 47.45
N PRO A 930 25.24 -7.69 46.35
CA PRO A 930 23.91 -7.82 45.75
C PRO A 930 22.97 -8.70 46.59
N ALA A 931 21.69 -8.34 46.64
CA ALA A 931 20.66 -9.16 47.26
C ALA A 931 20.13 -10.23 46.29
N ALA A 932 20.20 -11.49 46.72
CA ALA A 932 19.63 -12.71 46.16
C ALA A 932 18.82 -12.60 44.85
N ALA A 933 19.34 -13.20 43.77
CA ALA A 933 18.50 -13.70 42.69
C ALA A 933 17.66 -14.88 43.20
N LEU A 934 16.38 -14.92 42.83
CA LEU A 934 15.56 -16.13 42.94
C LEU A 934 15.75 -16.96 41.67
N ASP A 935 16.05 -18.24 41.86
CA ASP A 935 16.42 -19.14 40.77
C ASP A 935 15.19 -19.61 39.99
N LEU A 936 15.19 -19.39 38.68
CA LEU A 936 14.17 -19.90 37.76
C LEU A 936 14.80 -20.57 36.52
N ALA A 937 16.04 -21.07 36.63
CA ALA A 937 16.77 -21.75 35.57
C ALA A 937 16.26 -23.19 35.29
N ALA A 938 14.94 -23.37 35.14
CA ALA A 938 14.28 -24.68 35.07
C ALA A 938 13.21 -24.81 33.96
N ALA A 939 13.25 -23.97 32.92
CA ALA A 939 12.30 -24.04 31.78
C ALA A 939 12.96 -24.01 30.38
N ALA A 940 14.29 -23.90 30.29
CA ALA A 940 15.01 -23.66 29.04
C ALA A 940 15.37 -24.95 28.27
N SER A 941 14.37 -25.78 27.94
CA SER A 941 14.59 -26.99 27.09
C SER A 941 13.34 -27.40 26.28
N ALA A 942 12.65 -26.42 25.68
CA ALA A 942 11.65 -26.66 24.66
C ALA A 942 12.09 -25.97 23.36
N ALA A 943 12.40 -26.74 22.32
CA ALA A 943 12.65 -26.20 20.99
C ALA A 943 11.33 -25.60 20.46
N ARG A 944 11.18 -24.28 20.56
CA ARG A 944 10.02 -23.57 19.99
C ARG A 944 9.97 -23.83 18.48
N PRO A 945 8.78 -24.02 17.89
CA PRO A 945 8.67 -24.13 16.44
C PRO A 945 9.18 -22.85 15.78
N ALA A 946 9.77 -22.97 14.60
CA ALA A 946 10.07 -21.80 13.78
C ALA A 946 8.78 -20.99 13.57
N VAL A 947 8.87 -19.66 13.68
CA VAL A 947 7.74 -18.78 13.39
C VAL A 947 7.34 -19.02 11.94
N GLN A 948 6.18 -19.65 11.74
CA GLN A 948 5.58 -19.76 10.42
C GLN A 948 5.21 -18.33 9.99
N LEU A 949 5.96 -17.83 9.02
CA LEU A 949 5.54 -16.66 8.25
C LEU A 949 4.13 -16.95 7.69
N PRO A 950 3.25 -15.95 7.60
CA PRO A 950 1.96 -16.13 6.95
C PRO A 950 2.19 -16.67 5.53
N PRO A 951 1.32 -17.57 5.02
CA PRO A 951 1.56 -18.26 3.76
C PRO A 951 1.78 -17.25 2.65
N SER A 952 2.96 -17.31 2.04
CA SER A 952 3.32 -16.42 0.93
C SER A 952 2.33 -16.59 -0.20
N ARG A 953 1.65 -15.50 -0.58
CA ARG A 953 1.01 -15.40 -1.90
C ARG A 953 2.07 -15.75 -2.96
N GLY A 954 1.64 -16.35 -4.08
CA GLY A 954 2.55 -16.89 -5.09
C GLY A 954 3.64 -15.89 -5.54
N PRO A 955 4.80 -16.38 -6.01
CA PRO A 955 6.03 -15.58 -6.16
C PRO A 955 5.81 -14.28 -6.95
N ARG A 956 5.70 -13.16 -6.22
CA ARG A 956 5.49 -11.83 -6.79
C ARG A 956 6.81 -11.30 -7.37
N HIS A 957 7.08 -11.63 -8.63
CA HIS A 957 8.26 -11.12 -9.34
C HIS A 957 8.29 -9.58 -9.37
N HIS A 958 9.47 -9.01 -9.14
CA HIS A 958 9.65 -7.56 -8.98
C HIS A 958 9.37 -6.71 -10.24
N TRP A 959 9.16 -7.34 -11.41
CA TRP A 959 8.73 -6.68 -12.66
C TRP A 959 7.20 -6.52 -12.77
N GLY A 960 6.41 -7.37 -12.12
CA GLY A 960 4.94 -7.42 -12.26
C GLY A 960 4.46 -7.56 -13.71
N GLN A 961 3.33 -6.91 -14.01
CA GLN A 961 2.75 -6.85 -15.35
C GLN A 961 2.62 -5.38 -15.82
N ALA A 962 2.64 -5.16 -17.13
CA ALA A 962 2.36 -3.86 -17.72
C ALA A 962 0.87 -3.73 -18.07
N LEU A 963 0.23 -2.68 -17.58
CA LEU A 963 -1.18 -2.37 -17.85
C LEU A 963 -1.28 -1.13 -18.74
N GLN A 964 -1.94 -1.24 -19.89
CA GLN A 964 -2.24 -0.12 -20.77
C GLN A 964 -3.76 0.06 -20.93
N TYR A 965 -4.26 1.24 -20.60
CA TYR A 965 -5.61 1.66 -21.01
C TYR A 965 -5.61 2.03 -22.48
N LEU A 966 -6.63 1.58 -23.22
CA LEU A 966 -6.77 1.86 -24.64
C LEU A 966 -7.39 3.24 -24.86
N GLU A 967 -6.96 3.92 -25.92
CA GLU A 967 -7.56 5.19 -26.38
C GLU A 967 -9.03 5.02 -26.80
N ARG A 968 -9.43 3.80 -27.16
CA ARG A 968 -10.78 3.42 -27.55
C ARG A 968 -11.17 2.11 -26.87
N ALA A 969 -12.38 2.02 -26.35
CA ALA A 969 -12.95 0.83 -25.73
C ALA A 969 -13.97 0.16 -26.67
N VAL A 970 -14.18 -1.14 -26.55
CA VAL A 970 -15.13 -1.88 -27.40
C VAL A 970 -15.88 -2.95 -26.62
N GLY A 971 -17.20 -3.05 -26.82
CA GLY A 971 -18.00 -4.15 -26.29
C GLY A 971 -17.64 -5.47 -26.99
N VAL A 972 -17.47 -6.54 -26.21
CA VAL A 972 -17.04 -7.86 -26.71
C VAL A 972 -17.96 -8.97 -26.18
N GLN A 973 -18.13 -10.03 -26.96
CA GLN A 973 -18.93 -11.21 -26.60
C GLN A 973 -18.16 -12.51 -26.85
N PRO A 974 -18.38 -13.57 -26.04
CA PRO A 974 -17.68 -14.86 -26.16
C PRO A 974 -17.68 -15.46 -27.57
N GLY A 975 -16.61 -16.16 -27.91
CA GLY A 975 -16.44 -16.84 -29.21
C GLY A 975 -16.18 -15.91 -30.40
N ARG A 976 -16.35 -14.58 -30.26
CA ARG A 976 -15.89 -13.59 -31.24
C ARG A 976 -14.38 -13.40 -31.12
N LYS A 977 -13.77 -12.82 -32.16
CA LYS A 977 -12.35 -12.46 -32.17
C LYS A 977 -12.17 -10.96 -32.43
N VAL A 978 -11.40 -10.29 -31.58
CA VAL A 978 -11.11 -8.85 -31.65
C VAL A 978 -9.73 -8.63 -32.23
N ALA A 979 -9.62 -7.65 -33.12
CA ALA A 979 -8.36 -7.27 -33.77
C ALA A 979 -7.65 -6.19 -32.95
N LEU A 980 -6.53 -6.56 -32.31
CA LEU A 980 -5.69 -5.65 -31.54
C LEU A 980 -4.36 -5.43 -32.30
N LEU A 981 -3.96 -4.17 -32.48
CA LEU A 981 -2.67 -3.80 -33.02
C LEU A 981 -1.64 -3.70 -31.88
N ALA A 982 -0.47 -4.31 -32.06
CA ALA A 982 0.70 -4.11 -31.22
C ALA A 982 1.80 -3.42 -32.05
N HIS A 983 2.18 -2.20 -31.64
CA HIS A 983 3.22 -1.39 -32.28
C HIS A 983 4.48 -1.39 -31.41
N ARG A 984 5.66 -1.52 -32.03
CA ARG A 984 6.97 -1.43 -31.37
C ARG A 984 7.75 -0.21 -31.86
N GLU A 985 7.88 0.78 -30.99
CA GLU A 985 8.48 2.09 -31.27
C GLU A 985 9.24 2.61 -30.04
N GLY A 986 10.38 3.27 -30.23
CA GLY A 986 11.05 4.05 -29.18
C GLY A 986 11.46 3.26 -27.93
N GLY A 987 11.73 1.94 -28.07
CA GLY A 987 12.00 1.06 -26.93
C GLY A 987 10.75 0.60 -26.18
N LYS A 988 9.53 0.79 -26.71
CA LYS A 988 8.29 0.37 -26.05
C LYS A 988 7.39 -0.46 -26.95
N VAL A 989 6.45 -1.14 -26.30
CA VAL A 989 5.27 -1.74 -26.92
C VAL A 989 4.07 -0.84 -26.61
N ARG A 990 3.21 -0.57 -27.60
CA ARG A 990 1.89 0.04 -27.39
C ARG A 990 0.81 -0.78 -28.10
N PHE A 991 -0.34 -0.88 -27.47
CA PHE A 991 -1.52 -1.58 -27.98
C PHE A 991 -2.62 -0.60 -28.38
N GLY A 992 -3.39 -0.93 -29.42
CA GLY A 992 -4.49 -0.10 -29.92
C GLY A 992 -5.52 -0.89 -30.73
N LEU A 993 -6.78 -0.47 -30.68
CA LEU A 993 -7.82 -1.01 -31.57
C LEU A 993 -7.65 -0.48 -32.99
N ARG A 994 -8.00 -1.29 -34.00
CA ARG A 994 -8.01 -0.85 -35.39
C ARG A 994 -8.90 0.40 -35.56
N GLN A 995 -8.46 1.36 -36.38
CA GLN A 995 -9.27 2.52 -36.77
C GLN A 995 -10.68 2.07 -37.23
N GLY A 996 -11.72 2.73 -36.72
CA GLY A 996 -13.12 2.31 -36.89
C GLY A 996 -13.67 1.46 -35.74
N VAL A 997 -12.87 0.60 -35.09
CA VAL A 997 -13.33 -0.29 -33.99
C VAL A 997 -13.35 0.40 -32.62
N GLY A 998 -14.50 0.46 -31.95
CA GLY A 998 -14.66 0.97 -30.58
C GLY A 998 -15.01 2.46 -30.46
N GLU A 999 -15.32 2.92 -29.26
CA GLU A 999 -15.62 4.32 -28.93
C GLU A 999 -14.45 4.96 -28.15
N TYR A 1000 -14.22 6.26 -28.32
CA TYR A 1000 -13.14 6.95 -27.59
C TYR A 1000 -13.44 7.02 -26.09
N VAL A 1001 -12.45 6.67 -25.26
CA VAL A 1001 -12.56 6.85 -23.81
C VAL A 1001 -12.42 8.34 -23.45
N GLY A 1002 -13.03 8.74 -22.33
CA GLY A 1002 -12.80 10.06 -21.74
C GLY A 1002 -11.31 10.26 -21.44
N ARG A 1003 -10.77 11.44 -21.75
CA ARG A 1003 -9.38 11.81 -21.46
C ARG A 1003 -9.31 12.83 -20.33
N PRO A 1004 -8.26 12.80 -19.48
CA PRO A 1004 -8.07 13.83 -18.46
C PRO A 1004 -7.98 15.24 -19.10
N PRO A 1005 -8.55 16.30 -18.50
CA PRO A 1005 -8.61 17.63 -19.13
C PRO A 1005 -7.24 18.20 -19.56
N TRP A 1006 -6.16 17.84 -18.87
CA TRP A 1006 -4.80 18.28 -19.21
C TRP A 1006 -4.12 17.49 -20.33
N LYS A 1007 -4.81 16.53 -20.94
CA LYS A 1007 -4.37 15.76 -22.13
C LYS A 1007 -5.22 16.05 -23.37
N ILE A 1008 -6.03 17.12 -23.32
CA ILE A 1008 -6.85 17.61 -24.43
C ILE A 1008 -6.29 18.97 -24.83
N GLU A 1009 -5.62 19.07 -25.97
CA GLU A 1009 -4.92 20.29 -26.40
C GLU A 1009 -5.87 21.45 -26.69
N TRP A 1010 -7.03 21.19 -27.31
CA TRP A 1010 -7.95 22.21 -27.83
C TRP A 1010 -9.30 22.20 -27.09
N GLY A 1011 -9.69 23.36 -26.56
CA GLY A 1011 -10.82 23.50 -25.63
C GLY A 1011 -12.16 23.86 -26.28
N GLY A 1012 -12.83 22.89 -26.91
CA GLY A 1012 -14.24 22.97 -27.31
C GLY A 1012 -14.62 23.93 -28.45
N GLY A 1013 -13.77 24.92 -28.76
CA GLY A 1013 -13.87 25.79 -29.92
C GLY A 1013 -12.56 25.80 -30.70
N SER A 1014 -12.65 25.72 -32.03
CA SER A 1014 -11.48 25.74 -32.91
C SER A 1014 -10.63 27.00 -32.67
N SER A 1015 -9.34 26.80 -32.41
CA SER A 1015 -8.31 27.83 -32.16
C SER A 1015 -8.14 28.35 -30.72
N VAL A 1016 -8.71 27.72 -29.68
CA VAL A 1016 -8.34 28.02 -28.28
C VAL A 1016 -7.71 26.80 -27.60
N GLU A 1017 -6.45 26.95 -27.17
CA GLU A 1017 -5.75 25.95 -26.35
C GLU A 1017 -6.43 25.79 -24.98
N ASN A 1018 -6.42 24.57 -24.46
CA ASN A 1018 -7.05 24.23 -23.20
C ASN A 1018 -6.20 24.73 -22.00
N PRO A 1019 -6.76 25.52 -21.07
CA PRO A 1019 -6.01 26.06 -19.93
C PRO A 1019 -5.46 24.95 -19.00
N HIS A 1020 -6.10 23.78 -18.94
CA HIS A 1020 -5.60 22.63 -18.17
C HIS A 1020 -4.34 22.01 -18.80
N PHE A 1021 -4.27 21.99 -20.14
CA PHE A 1021 -3.08 21.56 -20.89
C PHE A 1021 -1.94 22.57 -20.70
N GLN A 1022 -2.22 23.86 -20.90
CA GLN A 1022 -1.24 24.95 -20.71
C GLN A 1022 -0.61 24.95 -19.31
N ARG A 1023 -1.43 24.74 -18.25
CA ARG A 1023 -0.96 24.65 -16.85
C ARG A 1023 0.08 23.55 -16.64
N VAL A 1024 -0.05 22.40 -17.33
CA VAL A 1024 0.90 21.28 -17.25
C VAL A 1024 2.10 21.51 -18.19
N HIS A 1025 1.89 22.05 -19.38
CA HIS A 1025 2.98 22.37 -20.32
C HIS A 1025 3.95 23.42 -19.75
N TYR A 1026 3.44 24.46 -19.08
CA TYR A 1026 4.27 25.45 -18.38
C TYR A 1026 5.23 24.81 -17.35
N CYS A 1027 4.82 23.72 -16.70
CA CYS A 1027 5.67 23.01 -15.75
C CYS A 1027 6.88 22.31 -16.43
N GLN A 1028 6.79 21.95 -17.71
CA GLN A 1028 7.92 21.40 -18.48
C GLN A 1028 8.96 22.49 -18.79
N LEU A 1029 8.53 23.75 -18.95
CA LEU A 1029 9.42 24.90 -19.09
C LEU A 1029 10.16 25.21 -17.79
N LEU A 1030 9.48 25.14 -16.62
CA LEU A 1030 10.12 25.29 -15.31
C LEU A 1030 11.24 24.26 -15.08
N VAL A 1031 11.00 22.98 -15.41
CA VAL A 1031 12.04 21.93 -15.34
C VAL A 1031 13.23 22.26 -16.25
N SER A 1032 12.96 22.75 -17.46
CA SER A 1032 14.02 23.13 -18.40
C SER A 1032 14.89 24.29 -17.89
N ASP A 1033 14.31 25.25 -17.18
CA ASP A 1033 15.03 26.34 -16.52
C ASP A 1033 15.84 25.82 -15.30
N PHE A 1034 15.22 25.05 -14.38
CA PHE A 1034 15.93 24.42 -13.26
C PHE A 1034 17.17 23.64 -13.73
N LEU A 1035 17.03 22.81 -14.76
CA LEU A 1035 18.13 22.02 -15.32
C LEU A 1035 19.16 22.85 -16.09
N GLN A 1036 18.87 24.09 -16.48
CA GLN A 1036 19.87 25.05 -16.98
C GLN A 1036 20.63 25.71 -15.82
N ARG A 1037 19.92 26.15 -14.77
CA ARG A 1037 20.51 26.75 -13.54
C ARG A 1037 21.56 25.82 -12.92
N VAL A 1038 21.29 24.51 -12.89
CA VAL A 1038 22.19 23.44 -12.42
C VAL A 1038 23.56 23.47 -13.11
N ARG A 1039 23.60 23.54 -14.45
CA ARG A 1039 24.86 23.47 -15.22
C ARG A 1039 25.83 24.61 -14.88
N CYS A 1040 25.31 25.76 -14.45
CA CYS A 1040 26.11 26.90 -14.03
C CYS A 1040 26.82 26.73 -12.67
N ARG A 1041 26.48 25.70 -11.87
CA ARG A 1041 27.00 25.44 -10.51
C ARG A 1041 26.91 26.64 -9.54
N ARG A 1042 26.01 27.61 -9.81
CA ARG A 1042 25.80 28.84 -9.02
C ARG A 1042 24.56 28.79 -8.12
N PHE A 1043 23.72 27.78 -8.30
CA PHE A 1043 22.49 27.58 -7.54
C PHE A 1043 22.60 26.31 -6.68
N PRO A 1044 21.80 26.18 -5.60
CA PRO A 1044 21.69 24.92 -4.86
C PRO A 1044 21.20 23.77 -5.76
N PRO A 1045 21.51 22.51 -5.40
CA PRO A 1045 20.90 21.35 -6.07
C PRO A 1045 19.41 21.25 -5.74
N ILE A 1046 18.62 20.76 -6.69
CA ILE A 1046 17.15 20.64 -6.56
C ILE A 1046 16.73 19.72 -5.41
N GLU A 1047 17.60 18.78 -5.03
CA GLU A 1047 17.46 17.94 -3.83
C GLU A 1047 17.26 18.79 -2.55
N LYS A 1048 17.92 19.95 -2.45
CA LYS A 1048 17.84 20.83 -1.27
C LYS A 1048 16.46 21.48 -1.15
N ASP A 1049 15.93 21.97 -2.26
CA ASP A 1049 14.63 22.66 -2.28
C ASP A 1049 13.50 21.63 -2.12
N MET A 1050 13.62 20.46 -2.77
CA MET A 1050 12.69 19.35 -2.56
C MET A 1050 12.73 18.81 -1.11
N ARG A 1051 13.88 18.78 -0.44
CA ARG A 1051 13.98 18.41 0.98
C ARG A 1051 13.19 19.36 1.88
N MET A 1052 13.18 20.66 1.56
CA MET A 1052 12.38 21.67 2.26
C MET A 1052 10.87 21.51 1.98
N VAL A 1053 10.47 21.22 0.74
CA VAL A 1053 9.07 20.89 0.40
C VAL A 1053 8.62 19.60 1.11
N LEU A 1054 9.46 18.57 1.19
CA LEU A 1054 9.21 17.32 1.91
C LEU A 1054 9.14 17.49 3.43
N ALA A 1055 9.93 18.40 4.02
CA ALA A 1055 9.88 18.71 5.45
C ALA A 1055 8.61 19.48 5.86
N HIS A 1056 7.92 20.10 4.90
CA HIS A 1056 6.71 20.90 5.12
C HIS A 1056 5.47 20.38 4.37
N CYS A 1057 5.53 19.20 3.74
CA CYS A 1057 4.49 18.70 2.84
C CYS A 1057 3.07 18.78 3.45
N GLY A 1058 2.86 18.35 4.69
CA GLY A 1058 1.54 18.43 5.36
C GLY A 1058 1.10 19.82 5.81
N SER A 1059 2.00 20.79 6.01
CA SER A 1059 1.60 22.20 6.24
C SER A 1059 1.33 22.93 4.92
N LEU A 1060 1.88 22.40 3.82
CA LEU A 1060 1.57 22.75 2.43
C LEU A 1060 0.41 21.92 1.85
N LEU A 1061 -0.15 21.01 2.65
CA LEU A 1061 -1.26 20.07 2.35
C LEU A 1061 -1.02 19.17 1.13
N LEU A 1062 0.24 18.86 0.80
CA LEU A 1062 0.65 18.05 -0.36
C LEU A 1062 0.56 16.54 -0.05
N ASP A 1063 0.24 15.70 -1.04
CA ASP A 1063 0.33 14.23 -0.90
C ASP A 1063 1.81 13.82 -0.77
N PRO A 1064 2.23 13.18 0.34
CA PRO A 1064 3.65 12.97 0.63
C PRO A 1064 4.33 12.02 -0.37
N ALA A 1065 3.63 10.99 -0.85
CA ALA A 1065 4.20 10.02 -1.77
C ALA A 1065 4.32 10.58 -3.19
N ALA A 1066 3.36 11.38 -3.66
CA ALA A 1066 3.48 12.11 -4.92
C ALA A 1066 4.62 13.14 -4.87
N VAL A 1067 4.87 13.79 -3.74
CA VAL A 1067 6.04 14.67 -3.55
C VAL A 1067 7.35 13.87 -3.56
N GLN A 1068 7.38 12.66 -2.98
CA GLN A 1068 8.54 11.75 -3.05
C GLN A 1068 8.82 11.27 -4.49
N GLU A 1069 7.79 10.85 -5.22
CA GLU A 1069 7.88 10.49 -6.65
C GLU A 1069 8.51 11.64 -7.45
N VAL A 1070 7.96 12.85 -7.33
CA VAL A 1070 8.45 14.05 -8.03
C VAL A 1070 9.85 14.46 -7.55
N CYS A 1071 10.20 14.27 -6.28
CA CYS A 1071 11.55 14.49 -5.76
C CYS A 1071 12.56 13.56 -6.42
N HIS A 1072 12.24 12.27 -6.54
CA HIS A 1072 13.10 11.30 -7.21
C HIS A 1072 13.25 11.63 -8.70
N GLU A 1073 12.13 11.90 -9.40
CA GLU A 1073 12.13 12.32 -10.81
C GLU A 1073 13.05 13.53 -11.06
N LEU A 1074 12.94 14.59 -10.23
CA LEU A 1074 13.77 15.81 -10.34
C LEU A 1074 15.24 15.58 -9.99
N VAL A 1075 15.56 14.84 -8.93
CA VAL A 1075 16.94 14.58 -8.52
C VAL A 1075 17.66 13.71 -9.55
N VAL A 1076 16.99 12.71 -10.14
CA VAL A 1076 17.57 11.90 -11.23
C VAL A 1076 17.80 12.76 -12.48
N MET A 1077 16.85 13.62 -12.87
CA MET A 1077 17.06 14.59 -13.96
C MET A 1077 18.28 15.49 -13.72
N GLU A 1078 18.47 15.99 -12.49
CA GLU A 1078 19.64 16.78 -12.11
C GLU A 1078 20.95 15.99 -12.27
N LYS A 1079 21.01 14.73 -11.82
CA LYS A 1079 22.22 13.89 -11.98
C LYS A 1079 22.56 13.67 -13.45
N ILE A 1080 21.59 13.27 -14.27
CA ILE A 1080 21.78 13.06 -15.72
C ILE A 1080 22.30 14.35 -16.38
N GLN A 1081 21.76 15.51 -16.00
CA GLN A 1081 22.12 16.81 -16.54
C GLN A 1081 23.52 17.32 -16.11
N MET A 1082 24.08 16.77 -15.02
CA MET A 1082 25.46 17.04 -14.57
C MET A 1082 26.50 16.15 -15.25
N GLU A 1083 26.15 14.96 -15.72
CA GLU A 1083 27.08 14.01 -16.34
C GLU A 1083 27.31 14.29 -17.84
N PRO A 1084 28.57 14.37 -18.32
CA PRO A 1084 28.88 14.78 -19.68
C PRO A 1084 28.78 13.65 -20.72
N GLU A 1085 28.72 12.38 -20.29
CA GLU A 1085 28.71 11.20 -21.16
C GLU A 1085 27.53 10.26 -20.82
N PHE A 1086 26.32 10.66 -21.23
CA PHE A 1086 25.14 9.81 -21.15
C PHE A 1086 24.72 9.30 -22.54
N SER A 1087 24.26 8.04 -22.62
CA SER A 1087 23.95 7.40 -23.89
C SER A 1087 22.55 7.74 -24.41
N PRO A 1088 22.35 7.82 -25.74
CA PRO A 1088 21.00 7.89 -26.34
C PRO A 1088 20.07 6.74 -25.95
N ALA A 1089 20.59 5.66 -25.37
CA ALA A 1089 19.82 4.53 -24.87
C ALA A 1089 19.01 4.84 -23.60
N ALA A 1090 19.59 5.63 -22.70
CA ALA A 1090 19.17 5.70 -21.31
C ALA A 1090 18.09 6.77 -21.13
N SER A 1091 16.82 6.32 -21.18
CA SER A 1091 15.67 7.19 -20.99
C SER A 1091 15.53 7.62 -19.53
N LEU A 1092 14.96 8.81 -19.30
CA LEU A 1092 14.64 9.26 -17.94
C LEU A 1092 13.71 8.26 -17.23
N GLU A 1093 12.73 7.74 -17.96
CA GLU A 1093 11.69 6.84 -17.46
C GLU A 1093 12.25 5.48 -16.97
N ALA A 1094 13.30 4.97 -17.60
CA ALA A 1094 14.03 3.78 -17.14
C ALA A 1094 14.78 4.01 -15.82
N LEU A 1095 15.17 5.26 -15.56
CA LEU A 1095 15.98 5.66 -14.40
C LEU A 1095 15.12 6.13 -13.22
N THR A 1096 13.94 6.70 -13.51
CA THR A 1096 12.93 7.13 -12.52
C THR A 1096 11.79 6.13 -12.37
N LYS A 1097 12.06 4.84 -12.62
CA LYS A 1097 11.06 3.77 -12.51
C LYS A 1097 10.36 3.81 -11.16
N ARG A 1098 9.03 3.77 -11.20
CA ARG A 1098 8.21 3.53 -10.02
C ARG A 1098 8.47 2.09 -9.56
N PRO A 1099 8.93 1.86 -8.31
CA PRO A 1099 9.00 0.51 -7.78
C PRO A 1099 7.59 -0.06 -7.69
N LEU A 1100 7.43 -1.34 -8.02
CA LEU A 1100 6.26 -2.08 -7.56
C LEU A 1100 6.33 -2.19 -6.04
N ARG A 1101 5.28 -1.75 -5.36
CA ARG A 1101 5.06 -2.05 -3.94
C ARG A 1101 4.68 -3.53 -3.87
N LEU A 1102 5.68 -4.40 -3.70
CA LEU A 1102 5.43 -5.77 -3.24
C LEU A 1102 4.83 -5.67 -1.83
N HIS A 1103 3.69 -6.34 -1.64
CA HIS A 1103 2.86 -6.25 -0.43
C HIS A 1103 3.23 -7.32 0.60
#